data_AF-A0A3M2TGY4-F1
#
_entry.id   AF-A0A3M2TGY4-F1
#
_cell.length_a   1.000
_cell.length_b   1.000
_cell.length_c   1.000
_cell.angle_alpha   90.00
_cell.angle_beta   90.00
_cell.angle_gamma   90.00
#
_symmetry.space_group_name_H-M   'P 1'
#
loop_
_entity.id
_entity.type
_entity.pdbx_description
1 polymer ?
#
loop_
_entity_poly.entity_id
_entity_poly.type
_entity_poly.pdbx_seq_one_letter_code
_entity_poly.pdbx_strand_id
1 'polypeptide(L)'
;MRALTISSERLGSPVWTLRNSGLMLFRALMTRMFRLIPGARFGFGGETGAEPGARITFGKYPGLVQMLSKLLSPSENNDEAEGPSSDMVTERVFPALELIGEKVPTSRNVDDPLLRRLVLHQLKSPVWGIREHAARVYASLLNRPDILQGIQELLDFDREDKTQNNLHGKALGVRYALRRYAFASRVNWNENMDDMLSTVRTAFSSLFPSAQSPFVATVLIEILNEVVEEGIEAAADGQVNCLLQEIFDAHNLDDILDYIFDSSDPSWRLSSTSRAASLLRRELSWCMILRLFTSNRPDELVGFFQVVSGFDSDAARWLLEQMPVRFEGKEQHRQSMVNLCSSVILGQHSKDVKWAAIDNLATILESLLDVKKRGINEIALPCEALERQLKADADVHMRSREMADAELRLQGCLLTLTAASMSPSASTLEKDVRKWAVKLQFAMQEETEFTTRHAAAMSLAVFARVLRPADSTPRVDEICLDIYLSIYDMLNDDDEEIRDITASTASWVLSYSCVSPGKAVALDCLNASELLTAFVSQTYSSSRHLCDKVLQYIAGQKPRASSPVSPTKLTPVSALMSEFRKESTVLFVEEKQNLFINEIREVDVWIKSLFHLTETAYDGSSIAELCGWVSEGLSYLYGFADGNVEMDGPLGWTTKPETFTLGMRVISLALALASKDFPASKWLGQRQQNILEEGLKSLACIGQGAALHPDWISRAQRVLES
;
A
#
# COMPACT_ATOMS: atom_id res chain seq x y z
N MET A 1 -41.09 -23.40 1.86
CA MET A 1 -41.87 -23.11 3.09
C MET A 1 -41.71 -24.16 4.18
N ARG A 2 -42.15 -25.43 4.03
CA ARG A 2 -42.03 -26.45 5.10
C ARG A 2 -40.63 -26.57 5.73
N ALA A 3 -39.58 -26.61 4.91
CA ALA A 3 -38.19 -26.67 5.40
C ALA A 3 -37.77 -25.41 6.18
N LEU A 4 -38.26 -24.23 5.76
CA LEU A 4 -37.97 -22.95 6.42
C LEU A 4 -38.70 -22.86 7.77
N THR A 5 -39.94 -23.35 7.83
CA THR A 5 -40.71 -23.47 9.08
C THR A 5 -40.00 -24.38 10.08
N ILE A 6 -39.61 -25.59 9.65
CA ILE A 6 -38.87 -26.54 10.51
C ILE A 6 -37.58 -25.90 11.03
N SER A 7 -36.80 -25.26 10.16
CA SER A 7 -35.59 -24.54 10.54
C SER A 7 -35.90 -23.45 11.58
N SER A 8 -36.90 -22.59 11.34
CA SER A 8 -37.28 -21.50 12.23
C SER A 8 -37.76 -21.97 13.61
N GLU A 9 -38.48 -23.09 13.69
CA GLU A 9 -38.94 -23.68 14.95
C GLU A 9 -37.78 -24.19 15.79
N ARG A 10 -36.69 -24.65 15.16
CA ARG A 10 -35.51 -25.15 15.87
C ARG A 10 -34.61 -24.04 16.39
N LEU A 11 -34.66 -22.82 15.83
CA LEU A 11 -33.89 -21.67 16.33
C LEU A 11 -34.26 -21.29 17.77
N GLY A 12 -35.49 -21.58 18.21
CA GLY A 12 -35.95 -21.35 19.59
C GLY A 12 -35.77 -22.53 20.55
N SER A 13 -35.12 -23.60 20.12
CA SER A 13 -34.95 -24.82 20.94
C SER A 13 -34.07 -24.55 22.16
N PRO A 14 -34.35 -25.10 23.36
CA PRO A 14 -33.43 -25.04 24.50
C PRO A 14 -32.14 -25.85 24.25
N VAL A 15 -32.17 -26.82 23.33
CA VAL A 15 -31.02 -27.65 22.94
C VAL A 15 -30.17 -26.94 21.88
N TRP A 16 -28.91 -26.64 22.20
CA TRP A 16 -27.97 -25.92 21.33
C TRP A 16 -27.73 -26.59 19.97
N THR A 17 -27.53 -27.92 19.95
CA THR A 17 -27.29 -28.65 18.69
C THR A 17 -28.45 -28.56 17.71
N LEU A 18 -29.69 -28.49 18.22
CA LEU A 18 -30.89 -28.28 17.39
C LEU A 18 -30.96 -26.84 16.87
N ARG A 19 -30.58 -25.85 17.69
CA ARG A 19 -30.51 -24.44 17.23
C ARG A 19 -29.48 -24.27 16.13
N ASN A 20 -28.27 -24.79 16.32
CA ASN A 20 -27.20 -24.73 15.31
C ASN A 20 -27.60 -25.44 14.01
N SER A 21 -28.17 -26.65 14.10
CA SER A 21 -28.69 -27.38 12.92
C SER A 21 -29.81 -26.61 12.22
N GLY A 22 -30.69 -25.96 12.99
CA GLY A 22 -31.72 -25.07 12.49
C GLY A 22 -31.15 -23.87 11.73
N LEU A 23 -30.11 -23.24 12.28
CA LEU A 23 -29.41 -22.09 11.69
C LEU A 23 -28.69 -22.46 10.39
N MET A 24 -27.99 -23.59 10.36
CA MET A 24 -27.34 -24.11 9.15
C MET A 24 -28.36 -24.37 8.04
N LEU A 25 -29.49 -25.00 8.38
CA LEU A 25 -30.58 -25.22 7.43
C LEU A 25 -31.20 -23.89 6.97
N PHE A 26 -31.37 -22.91 7.86
CA PHE A 26 -31.90 -21.59 7.54
C PHE A 26 -31.03 -20.90 6.49
N ARG A 27 -29.72 -20.83 6.73
CA ARG A 27 -28.74 -20.22 5.82
C ARG A 27 -28.71 -20.91 4.47
N ALA A 28 -28.70 -22.25 4.44
CA ALA A 28 -28.75 -23.01 3.19
C ALA A 28 -30.03 -22.74 2.38
N LEU A 29 -31.16 -22.53 3.04
CA LEU A 29 -32.42 -22.16 2.38
C LEU A 29 -32.38 -20.72 1.87
N MET A 30 -31.82 -19.78 2.64
CA MET A 30 -31.65 -18.38 2.22
C MET A 30 -30.87 -18.25 0.92
N THR A 31 -29.72 -18.93 0.80
CA THR A 31 -28.90 -18.91 -0.43
C THR A 31 -29.68 -19.36 -1.67
N ARG A 32 -30.67 -20.25 -1.51
CA ARG A 32 -31.53 -20.73 -2.62
C ARG A 32 -32.73 -19.82 -2.90
N MET A 33 -33.13 -19.00 -1.94
CA MET A 33 -34.23 -18.04 -2.06
C MET A 33 -33.77 -16.71 -2.66
N PHE A 34 -32.48 -16.41 -2.56
CA PHE A 34 -31.87 -15.16 -2.97
C PHE A 34 -31.45 -15.16 -4.45
N ARG A 35 -31.59 -14.00 -5.09
CA ARG A 35 -30.90 -13.68 -6.35
C ARG A 35 -29.79 -12.69 -6.05
N LEU A 36 -28.55 -13.11 -6.29
CA LEU A 36 -27.37 -12.25 -6.10
C LEU A 36 -27.43 -11.03 -7.03
N ILE A 37 -27.05 -9.87 -6.50
CA ILE A 37 -26.82 -8.68 -7.31
C ILE A 37 -25.37 -8.77 -7.83
N PRO A 38 -25.12 -8.68 -9.15
CA PRO A 38 -23.76 -8.69 -9.69
C PRO A 38 -22.89 -7.63 -9.02
N GLY A 39 -21.70 -8.03 -8.54
CA GLY A 39 -20.76 -7.15 -7.84
C GLY A 39 -21.04 -6.93 -6.35
N ALA A 40 -22.14 -7.44 -5.79
CA ALA A 40 -22.46 -7.33 -4.37
C ALA A 40 -22.13 -8.63 -3.60
N ARG A 41 -21.76 -8.49 -2.32
CA ARG A 41 -21.60 -9.61 -1.36
C ARG A 41 -22.91 -9.82 -0.60
N PHE A 42 -23.19 -11.05 -0.14
CA PHE A 42 -24.38 -11.34 0.69
C PHE A 42 -24.40 -10.51 1.99
N GLY A 43 -25.58 -10.09 2.44
CA GLY A 43 -25.79 -9.25 3.62
C GLY A 43 -25.84 -7.77 3.29
N PHE A 44 -25.81 -6.92 4.33
CA PHE A 44 -25.61 -5.49 4.15
C PHE A 44 -24.22 -5.23 3.56
N GLY A 45 -24.19 -4.79 2.31
CA GLY A 45 -22.99 -4.47 1.56
C GLY A 45 -23.13 -3.15 0.81
N GLY A 46 -22.02 -2.65 0.27
CA GLY A 46 -21.95 -1.35 -0.40
C GLY A 46 -21.64 -0.20 0.56
N GLU A 47 -21.36 0.97 0.01
CA GLU A 47 -20.82 2.14 0.73
C GLU A 47 -21.75 2.69 1.82
N THR A 48 -23.07 2.44 1.72
CA THR A 48 -24.06 2.90 2.71
C THR A 48 -24.20 1.98 3.92
N GLY A 49 -23.81 0.71 3.79
CA GLY A 49 -24.09 -0.34 4.78
C GLY A 49 -25.58 -0.66 4.98
N ALA A 50 -26.47 -0.18 4.11
CA ALA A 50 -27.93 -0.41 4.20
C ALA A 50 -28.55 -0.92 2.89
N GLU A 51 -27.77 -1.01 1.81
CA GLU A 51 -28.25 -1.61 0.56
C GLU A 51 -28.20 -3.15 0.66
N PRO A 52 -29.18 -3.86 0.07
CA PRO A 52 -29.22 -5.30 0.07
C PRO A 52 -28.16 -5.87 -0.89
N GLY A 53 -27.46 -6.93 -0.47
CA GLY A 53 -26.48 -7.65 -1.28
C GLY A 53 -27.11 -8.65 -2.27
N ALA A 54 -28.36 -9.02 -2.02
CA ALA A 54 -29.17 -9.92 -2.81
C ALA A 54 -30.62 -9.44 -2.87
N ARG A 55 -31.47 -10.16 -3.60
CA ARG A 55 -32.89 -9.81 -3.73
C ARG A 55 -33.76 -11.02 -3.48
N ILE A 56 -34.77 -10.83 -2.62
CA ILE A 56 -35.85 -11.78 -2.42
C ILE A 56 -37.22 -11.16 -2.70
N THR A 57 -38.05 -11.90 -3.43
CA THR A 57 -39.46 -11.56 -3.65
C THR A 57 -40.32 -12.28 -2.62
N PHE A 58 -40.72 -11.59 -1.56
CA PHE A 58 -41.50 -12.17 -0.45
C PHE A 58 -42.82 -12.82 -0.91
N GLY A 59 -43.50 -12.24 -1.91
CA GLY A 59 -44.75 -12.79 -2.46
C GLY A 59 -44.65 -14.22 -3.03
N LYS A 60 -43.43 -14.72 -3.31
CA LYS A 60 -43.22 -16.13 -3.72
C LYS A 60 -43.29 -17.12 -2.56
N TYR A 61 -43.33 -16.64 -1.32
CA TYR A 61 -43.21 -17.44 -0.11
C TYR A 61 -44.36 -17.14 0.86
N PRO A 62 -45.58 -17.68 0.61
CA PRO A 62 -46.71 -17.50 1.52
C PRO A 62 -46.39 -18.02 2.92
N GLY A 63 -46.70 -17.26 3.97
CA GLY A 63 -46.36 -17.62 5.35
C GLY A 63 -45.04 -17.03 5.87
N LEU A 64 -44.21 -16.47 4.99
CA LEU A 64 -42.88 -15.95 5.35
C LEU A 64 -42.94 -14.80 6.35
N VAL A 65 -43.83 -13.83 6.13
CA VAL A 65 -44.00 -12.67 7.02
C VAL A 65 -44.50 -13.10 8.39
N GLN A 66 -45.44 -14.04 8.46
CA GLN A 66 -45.91 -14.60 9.74
C GLN A 66 -44.79 -15.31 10.50
N MET A 67 -43.93 -16.06 9.79
CA MET A 67 -42.77 -16.72 10.37
C MET A 67 -41.74 -15.72 10.91
N LEU A 68 -41.41 -14.70 10.13
CA LEU A 68 -40.50 -13.63 10.56
C LEU A 68 -41.05 -12.86 11.77
N SER A 69 -42.36 -12.60 11.78
CA SER A 69 -43.03 -11.99 12.93
C SER A 69 -42.83 -12.82 14.19
N LYS A 70 -42.94 -14.15 14.13
CA LYS A 70 -42.69 -15.03 15.29
C LYS A 70 -41.23 -15.04 15.72
N LEU A 71 -40.29 -14.95 14.79
CA LEU A 71 -38.86 -14.90 15.10
C LEU A 71 -38.46 -13.59 15.78
N LEU A 72 -39.06 -12.46 15.37
CA LEU A 72 -38.78 -11.13 15.90
C LEU A 72 -39.60 -10.75 17.14
N SER A 73 -40.75 -11.39 17.38
CA SER A 73 -41.57 -11.09 18.55
C SER A 73 -40.87 -11.54 19.84
N PRO A 74 -40.99 -10.79 20.94
CA PRO A 74 -40.53 -11.24 22.25
C PRO A 74 -41.18 -12.59 22.60
N SER A 75 -40.43 -13.50 23.21
CA SER A 75 -40.96 -14.80 23.60
C SER A 75 -41.95 -14.60 24.75
N GLU A 76 -43.26 -14.62 24.46
CA GLU A 76 -44.33 -14.41 25.46
C GLU A 76 -44.49 -15.56 26.46
N ASN A 77 -43.86 -16.70 26.19
CA ASN A 77 -43.94 -17.88 27.05
C ASN A 77 -42.55 -18.19 27.61
N ASN A 78 -42.36 -17.94 28.91
CA ASN A 78 -41.57 -18.76 29.82
C ASN A 78 -41.78 -18.22 31.25
N ASP A 79 -42.79 -18.77 31.94
CA ASP A 79 -43.00 -18.65 33.40
C ASP A 79 -41.98 -19.49 34.21
N GLU A 80 -40.80 -19.78 33.64
CA GLU A 80 -39.69 -20.42 34.34
C GLU A 80 -38.66 -19.35 34.70
N ALA A 81 -38.17 -19.39 35.94
CA ALA A 81 -37.40 -18.34 36.62
C ALA A 81 -36.05 -17.93 35.96
N GLU A 82 -35.74 -18.45 34.76
CA GLU A 82 -34.61 -18.05 33.92
C GLU A 82 -35.13 -17.76 32.51
N GLY A 83 -35.17 -16.47 32.15
CA GLY A 83 -35.56 -16.04 30.81
C GLY A 83 -34.66 -16.64 29.70
N PRO A 84 -35.07 -16.58 28.42
CA PRO A 84 -34.26 -17.11 27.32
C PRO A 84 -32.85 -16.50 27.32
N SER A 85 -31.83 -17.33 27.16
CA SER A 85 -30.44 -16.85 27.13
C SER A 85 -30.23 -15.86 25.97
N SER A 86 -29.30 -14.91 26.14
CA SER A 86 -28.93 -13.96 25.08
C SER A 86 -28.57 -14.66 23.75
N ASP A 87 -28.00 -15.86 23.82
CA ASP A 87 -27.65 -16.67 22.65
C ASP A 87 -28.89 -17.18 21.90
N MET A 88 -29.93 -17.61 22.61
CA MET A 88 -31.19 -18.04 21.99
C MET A 88 -31.91 -16.88 21.30
N VAL A 89 -31.85 -15.67 21.87
CA VAL A 89 -32.44 -14.47 21.27
C VAL A 89 -31.67 -14.07 20.01
N THR A 90 -30.34 -14.07 20.05
CA THR A 90 -29.52 -13.73 18.88
C THR A 90 -29.68 -14.73 17.74
N GLU A 91 -29.66 -16.03 18.02
CA GLU A 91 -29.83 -17.10 17.02
C GLU A 91 -31.20 -17.08 16.33
N ARG A 92 -32.23 -16.48 16.95
CA ARG A 92 -33.55 -16.26 16.34
C ARG A 92 -33.64 -14.96 15.54
N VAL A 93 -33.15 -13.87 16.12
CA VAL A 93 -33.36 -12.51 15.58
C VAL A 93 -32.46 -12.23 14.39
N PHE A 94 -31.17 -12.62 14.44
CA PHE A 94 -30.23 -12.37 13.34
C PHE A 94 -30.70 -12.96 12.00
N PRO A 95 -31.10 -14.24 11.91
CA PRO A 95 -31.53 -14.81 10.64
C PRO A 95 -32.79 -14.15 10.09
N ALA A 96 -33.71 -13.74 10.97
CA ALA A 96 -34.91 -13.01 10.57
C ALA A 96 -34.57 -11.65 9.97
N LEU A 97 -33.71 -10.88 10.63
CA LEU A 97 -33.24 -9.58 10.15
C LEU A 97 -32.42 -9.71 8.86
N GLU A 98 -31.53 -10.72 8.74
CA GLU A 98 -30.77 -11.01 7.52
C GLU A 98 -31.70 -11.26 6.32
N LEU A 99 -32.76 -12.06 6.52
CA LEU A 99 -33.74 -12.32 5.45
C LEU A 99 -34.55 -11.07 5.08
N ILE A 100 -34.91 -10.22 6.05
CA ILE A 100 -35.63 -8.97 5.81
C ILE A 100 -34.75 -7.94 5.10
N GLY A 101 -33.46 -7.86 5.45
CA GLY A 101 -32.51 -6.94 4.83
C GLY A 101 -32.39 -7.11 3.32
N GLU A 102 -32.57 -8.32 2.80
CA GLU A 102 -32.52 -8.62 1.35
C GLU A 102 -33.86 -8.37 0.62
N LYS A 103 -34.89 -7.90 1.34
CA LYS A 103 -36.20 -7.60 0.76
C LYS A 103 -36.13 -6.30 -0.03
N VAL A 104 -36.55 -6.35 -1.28
CA VAL A 104 -36.72 -5.14 -2.09
C VAL A 104 -38.04 -4.43 -1.69
N PRO A 105 -38.01 -3.19 -1.19
CA PRO A 105 -39.22 -2.41 -0.94
C PRO A 105 -39.97 -2.16 -2.25
N THR A 106 -41.30 -2.28 -2.22
CA THR A 106 -42.15 -1.94 -3.38
C THR A 106 -43.39 -1.20 -2.90
N SER A 107 -43.79 -0.15 -3.62
CA SER A 107 -44.88 0.76 -3.24
C SER A 107 -46.28 0.13 -3.11
N ARG A 108 -46.41 -1.17 -3.40
CA ARG A 108 -47.68 -1.92 -3.41
C ARG A 108 -47.78 -3.00 -2.33
N ASN A 109 -46.78 -3.13 -1.45
CA ASN A 109 -46.72 -4.26 -0.53
C ASN A 109 -47.26 -3.91 0.87
N VAL A 110 -48.29 -4.66 1.31
CA VAL A 110 -49.01 -4.43 2.59
C VAL A 110 -48.18 -4.85 3.80
N ASP A 111 -47.17 -5.71 3.61
CA ASP A 111 -46.35 -6.27 4.70
C ASP A 111 -45.23 -5.34 5.19
N ASP A 112 -44.87 -4.32 4.41
CA ASP A 112 -43.71 -3.45 4.66
C ASP A 112 -43.84 -2.64 5.98
N PRO A 113 -45.01 -2.04 6.31
CA PRO A 113 -45.21 -1.37 7.59
C PRO A 113 -45.11 -2.32 8.79
N LEU A 114 -45.60 -3.57 8.66
CA LEU A 114 -45.52 -4.57 9.72
C LEU A 114 -44.06 -4.96 9.99
N LEU A 115 -43.30 -5.27 8.94
CA LEU A 115 -41.88 -5.61 9.07
C LEU A 115 -41.09 -4.44 9.66
N ARG A 116 -41.35 -3.20 9.22
CA ARG A 116 -40.71 -2.00 9.75
C ARG A 116 -40.96 -1.85 11.26
N ARG A 117 -42.19 -2.03 11.72
CA ARG A 117 -42.53 -1.98 13.16
C ARG A 117 -41.84 -3.06 13.97
N LEU A 118 -41.75 -4.29 13.45
CA LEU A 118 -41.06 -5.39 14.11
C LEU A 118 -39.55 -5.15 14.22
N VAL A 119 -38.94 -4.58 13.17
CA VAL A 119 -37.52 -4.19 13.15
C VAL A 119 -37.26 -3.02 14.10
N LEU A 120 -38.15 -2.01 14.12
CA LEU A 120 -38.07 -0.87 15.03
C LEU A 120 -38.04 -1.33 16.50
N HIS A 121 -38.83 -2.34 16.85
CA HIS A 121 -38.79 -2.93 18.20
C HIS A 121 -37.44 -3.55 18.57
N GLN A 122 -36.64 -4.02 17.60
CA GLN A 122 -35.31 -4.59 17.87
C GLN A 122 -34.25 -3.53 18.17
N LEU A 123 -34.51 -2.24 17.88
CA LEU A 123 -33.57 -1.15 18.17
C LEU A 123 -33.32 -0.94 19.67
N LYS A 124 -34.24 -1.39 20.53
CA LYS A 124 -34.06 -1.35 22.00
C LYS A 124 -33.41 -2.60 22.59
N SER A 125 -32.98 -3.56 21.75
CA SER A 125 -32.35 -4.80 22.21
C SER A 125 -31.12 -4.53 23.09
N PRO A 126 -30.89 -5.32 24.16
CA PRO A 126 -29.66 -5.21 24.95
C PRO A 126 -28.42 -5.61 24.16
N VAL A 127 -28.56 -6.43 23.12
CA VAL A 127 -27.44 -6.90 22.29
C VAL A 127 -27.11 -5.85 21.22
N TRP A 128 -25.92 -5.25 21.32
CA TRP A 128 -25.45 -4.23 20.37
C TRP A 128 -25.55 -4.68 18.91
N GLY A 129 -25.12 -5.90 18.59
CA GLY A 129 -25.16 -6.43 17.24
C GLY A 129 -26.58 -6.55 16.66
N ILE A 130 -27.59 -6.79 17.50
CA ILE A 130 -28.99 -6.78 17.06
C ILE A 130 -29.43 -5.35 16.74
N ARG A 131 -29.08 -4.37 17.58
CA ARG A 131 -29.42 -2.95 17.34
C ARG A 131 -28.83 -2.47 16.01
N GLU A 132 -27.54 -2.76 15.81
CA GLU A 132 -26.79 -2.42 14.60
C GLU A 132 -27.44 -3.01 13.35
N HIS A 133 -27.71 -4.31 13.37
CA HIS A 133 -28.28 -5.01 12.22
C HIS A 133 -29.73 -4.57 11.96
N ALA A 134 -30.52 -4.37 13.02
CA ALA A 134 -31.89 -3.85 12.90
C ALA A 134 -31.92 -2.42 12.33
N ALA A 135 -30.98 -1.55 12.69
CA ALA A 135 -30.89 -0.20 12.13
C ALA A 135 -30.63 -0.22 10.61
N ARG A 136 -29.72 -1.09 10.14
CA ARG A 136 -29.46 -1.30 8.71
C ARG A 136 -30.69 -1.86 8.00
N VAL A 137 -31.37 -2.85 8.58
CA VAL A 137 -32.64 -3.39 8.04
C VAL A 137 -33.69 -2.29 7.96
N TYR A 138 -33.87 -1.48 9.01
CA TYR A 138 -34.84 -0.40 9.03
C TYR A 138 -34.57 0.58 7.87
N ALA A 139 -33.32 1.03 7.73
CA ALA A 139 -32.91 1.93 6.65
C ALA A 139 -33.14 1.30 5.26
N SER A 140 -32.89 0.00 5.08
CA SER A 140 -33.12 -0.72 3.82
C SER A 140 -34.61 -0.82 3.42
N LEU A 141 -35.52 -0.83 4.41
CA LEU A 141 -36.96 -0.94 4.21
C LEU A 141 -37.64 0.39 3.85
N LEU A 142 -36.94 1.52 3.98
CA LEU A 142 -37.45 2.83 3.56
C LEU A 142 -37.46 2.91 2.03
N ASN A 143 -38.48 3.51 1.43
CA ASN A 143 -38.36 3.92 0.02
C ASN A 143 -37.51 5.19 -0.03
N ARG A 144 -36.74 5.39 -1.12
CA ARG A 144 -35.86 6.57 -1.25
C ARG A 144 -36.56 7.92 -0.99
N PRO A 145 -37.78 8.18 -1.52
CA PRO A 145 -38.48 9.44 -1.25
C PRO A 145 -38.93 9.61 0.21
N ASP A 146 -39.12 8.50 0.93
CA ASP A 146 -39.69 8.49 2.28
C ASP A 146 -38.60 8.47 3.36
N ILE A 147 -37.31 8.55 3.00
CA ILE A 147 -36.21 8.39 3.96
C ILE A 147 -36.24 9.48 5.04
N LEU A 148 -36.39 10.75 4.66
CA LEU A 148 -36.45 11.86 5.63
C LEU A 148 -37.65 11.71 6.57
N GLN A 149 -38.80 11.27 6.05
CA GLN A 149 -39.96 10.96 6.89
C GLN A 149 -39.68 9.80 7.85
N GLY A 150 -39.02 8.74 7.39
CA GLY A 150 -38.61 7.62 8.25
C GLY A 150 -37.64 8.05 9.35
N ILE A 151 -36.76 9.03 9.08
CA ILE A 151 -35.92 9.62 10.13
C ILE A 151 -36.78 10.34 11.18
N GLN A 152 -37.79 11.10 10.78
CA GLN A 152 -38.71 11.74 11.73
C GLN A 152 -39.43 10.71 12.62
N GLU A 153 -39.84 9.55 12.08
CA GLU A 153 -40.38 8.44 12.89
C GLU A 153 -39.38 7.92 13.94
N LEU A 154 -38.09 7.87 13.61
CA LEU A 154 -37.05 7.46 14.56
C LEU A 154 -36.84 8.50 15.67
N LEU A 155 -36.99 9.78 15.34
CA LEU A 155 -36.83 10.90 16.27
C LEU A 155 -38.03 11.12 17.20
N ASP A 156 -39.18 10.47 16.93
CA ASP A 156 -40.34 10.53 17.81
C ASP A 156 -40.15 9.64 19.06
N PHE A 157 -40.16 10.24 20.27
CA PHE A 157 -39.93 9.53 21.53
C PHE A 157 -41.10 9.68 22.50
N ASP A 158 -41.66 8.54 22.90
CA ASP A 158 -42.44 8.47 24.14
C ASP A 158 -41.53 8.67 25.36
N ARG A 159 -41.97 9.51 26.30
CA ARG A 159 -41.19 9.91 27.49
C ARG A 159 -40.75 8.73 28.37
N GLU A 160 -41.46 7.61 28.29
CA GLU A 160 -41.24 6.41 29.12
C GLU A 160 -40.25 5.40 28.49
N ASP A 161 -39.81 5.58 27.24
CA ASP A 161 -39.05 4.57 26.46
C ASP A 161 -37.58 4.96 26.18
N LYS A 162 -37.02 5.92 26.94
CA LYS A 162 -35.66 6.51 26.73
C LYS A 162 -34.50 5.72 27.35
N THR A 163 -34.45 4.40 27.14
CA THR A 163 -33.25 3.63 27.54
C THR A 163 -32.07 3.98 26.64
N GLN A 164 -30.83 3.89 27.16
CA GLN A 164 -29.62 4.14 26.35
C GLN A 164 -29.51 3.18 25.16
N ASN A 165 -30.01 1.94 25.29
CA ASN A 165 -30.07 0.98 24.20
C ASN A 165 -31.02 1.46 23.08
N ASN A 166 -32.22 1.93 23.44
CA ASN A 166 -33.18 2.44 22.45
C ASN A 166 -32.66 3.70 21.75
N LEU A 167 -32.10 4.64 22.52
CA LEU A 167 -31.46 5.86 21.96
C LEU A 167 -30.35 5.49 20.98
N HIS A 168 -29.47 4.56 21.34
CA HIS A 168 -28.40 4.07 20.48
C HIS A 168 -28.93 3.43 19.19
N GLY A 169 -29.90 2.51 19.31
CA GLY A 169 -30.48 1.84 18.14
C GLY A 169 -31.18 2.81 17.19
N LYS A 170 -31.92 3.78 17.72
CA LYS A 170 -32.55 4.83 16.91
C LYS A 170 -31.53 5.75 16.25
N ALA A 171 -30.49 6.19 16.97
CA ALA A 171 -29.41 6.99 16.40
C ALA A 171 -28.72 6.25 15.24
N LEU A 172 -28.44 4.95 15.38
CA LEU A 172 -27.92 4.13 14.29
C LEU A 172 -28.90 4.07 13.10
N GLY A 173 -30.20 3.95 13.38
CA GLY A 173 -31.23 3.99 12.34
C GLY A 173 -31.18 5.29 11.54
N VAL A 174 -31.02 6.44 12.23
CA VAL A 174 -30.88 7.75 11.61
C VAL A 174 -29.61 7.79 10.75
N ARG A 175 -28.47 7.35 11.28
CA ARG A 175 -27.19 7.29 10.56
C ARG A 175 -27.31 6.49 9.26
N TYR A 176 -27.80 5.25 9.32
CA TYR A 176 -27.93 4.41 8.14
C TYR A 176 -28.95 4.93 7.13
N ALA A 177 -30.04 5.55 7.59
CA ALA A 177 -31.00 6.21 6.72
C ALA A 177 -30.36 7.40 5.98
N LEU A 178 -29.60 8.25 6.67
CA LEU A 178 -28.87 9.38 6.08
C LEU A 178 -27.81 8.93 5.07
N ARG A 179 -26.99 7.94 5.40
CA ARG A 179 -26.01 7.36 4.46
C ARG A 179 -26.67 6.88 3.16
N ARG A 180 -27.82 6.21 3.30
CA ARG A 180 -28.59 5.71 2.15
C ARG A 180 -29.18 6.85 1.32
N TYR A 181 -29.54 7.95 1.97
CA TYR A 181 -29.99 9.17 1.30
C TYR A 181 -28.85 9.81 0.50
N ALA A 182 -27.67 10.00 1.12
CA ALA A 182 -26.48 10.59 0.51
C ALA A 182 -26.05 9.88 -0.77
N PHE A 183 -26.04 8.54 -0.73
CA PHE A 183 -25.62 7.70 -1.85
C PHE A 183 -26.61 7.65 -3.02
N ALA A 184 -27.80 8.25 -2.91
CA ALA A 184 -28.82 8.16 -3.96
C ALA A 184 -28.43 8.92 -5.24
N SER A 185 -27.93 10.16 -5.11
CA SER A 185 -27.40 10.99 -6.20
C SER A 185 -26.87 12.30 -5.62
N ARG A 186 -25.71 12.76 -6.09
CA ARG A 186 -25.13 14.06 -5.68
C ARG A 186 -26.06 15.24 -5.99
N VAL A 187 -26.82 15.17 -7.08
CA VAL A 187 -27.83 16.20 -7.40
C VAL A 187 -28.93 16.25 -6.34
N ASN A 188 -29.43 15.08 -5.93
CA ASN A 188 -30.48 14.99 -4.92
C ASN A 188 -30.00 15.40 -3.52
N TRP A 189 -28.73 15.15 -3.20
CA TRP A 189 -28.10 15.68 -1.98
C TRP A 189 -28.07 17.20 -1.99
N ASN A 190 -27.52 17.80 -3.06
CA ASN A 190 -27.37 19.25 -3.18
C ASN A 190 -28.72 19.99 -3.15
N GLU A 191 -29.75 19.46 -3.82
CA GLU A 191 -31.08 20.07 -3.87
C GLU A 191 -31.79 20.07 -2.51
N ASN A 192 -31.50 19.10 -1.65
CA ASN A 192 -32.17 18.91 -0.36
C ASN A 192 -31.24 19.14 0.83
N MET A 193 -30.10 19.81 0.62
CA MET A 193 -29.08 19.99 1.66
C MET A 193 -29.65 20.67 2.91
N ASP A 194 -30.46 21.72 2.76
CA ASP A 194 -31.05 22.42 3.90
C ASP A 194 -31.97 21.50 4.72
N ASP A 195 -32.76 20.65 4.06
CA ASP A 195 -33.61 19.66 4.73
C ASP A 195 -32.75 18.64 5.49
N MET A 196 -31.61 18.24 4.94
CA MET A 196 -30.68 17.33 5.62
C MET A 196 -30.03 17.97 6.84
N LEU A 197 -29.51 19.19 6.71
CA LEU A 197 -28.93 19.93 7.83
C LEU A 197 -29.99 20.16 8.92
N SER A 198 -31.24 20.48 8.55
CA SER A 198 -32.35 20.60 9.50
C SER A 198 -32.68 19.28 10.21
N THR A 199 -32.57 18.17 9.50
CA THR A 199 -32.78 16.82 10.05
C THR A 199 -31.70 16.48 11.07
N VAL A 200 -30.43 16.82 10.80
CA VAL A 200 -29.32 16.65 11.76
C VAL A 200 -29.54 17.50 13.01
N ARG A 201 -29.92 18.78 12.86
CA ARG A 201 -30.25 19.64 14.01
C ARG A 201 -31.33 19.02 14.90
N THR A 202 -32.39 18.52 14.28
CA THR A 202 -33.52 17.90 14.98
C THR A 202 -33.10 16.60 15.67
N ALA A 203 -32.22 15.80 15.04
CA ALA A 203 -31.66 14.60 15.64
C ALA A 203 -30.85 14.93 16.90
N PHE A 204 -29.96 15.92 16.82
CA PHE A 204 -29.17 16.37 17.96
C PHE A 204 -30.03 16.91 19.09
N SER A 205 -30.97 17.83 18.80
CA SER A 205 -31.85 18.39 19.82
C SER A 205 -32.71 17.34 20.51
N SER A 206 -33.10 16.27 19.80
CA SER A 206 -33.96 15.21 20.33
C SER A 206 -33.21 14.14 21.11
N LEU A 207 -32.01 13.77 20.65
CA LEU A 207 -31.25 12.61 21.16
C LEU A 207 -30.15 12.99 22.13
N PHE A 208 -29.38 14.04 21.83
CA PHE A 208 -28.16 14.38 22.55
C PHE A 208 -28.41 14.71 24.04
N PRO A 209 -29.45 15.47 24.43
CA PRO A 209 -29.71 15.77 25.85
C PRO A 209 -29.99 14.54 26.71
N SER A 210 -30.36 13.40 26.11
CA SER A 210 -30.63 12.13 26.79
C SER A 210 -29.47 11.12 26.63
N ALA A 211 -28.40 11.47 25.93
CA ALA A 211 -27.27 10.60 25.64
C ALA A 211 -26.29 10.54 26.83
N GLN A 212 -26.51 9.60 27.74
CA GLN A 212 -25.62 9.37 28.88
C GLN A 212 -24.52 8.35 28.56
N SER A 213 -24.76 7.47 27.58
CA SER A 213 -23.79 6.49 27.13
C SER A 213 -22.87 7.09 26.06
N PRO A 214 -21.53 6.94 26.18
CA PRO A 214 -20.60 7.37 25.14
C PRO A 214 -20.88 6.72 23.78
N PHE A 215 -21.48 5.53 23.74
CA PHE A 215 -21.90 4.92 22.47
C PHE A 215 -22.98 5.73 21.75
N VAL A 216 -23.95 6.29 22.48
CA VAL A 216 -25.01 7.13 21.88
C VAL A 216 -24.40 8.43 21.37
N ALA A 217 -23.57 9.09 22.19
CA ALA A 217 -22.86 10.30 21.81
C ALA A 217 -21.98 10.08 20.57
N THR A 218 -21.22 8.97 20.53
CA THR A 218 -20.37 8.59 19.39
C THR A 218 -21.19 8.55 18.11
N VAL A 219 -22.33 7.83 18.09
CA VAL A 219 -23.16 7.71 16.88
C VAL A 219 -23.72 9.06 16.43
N LEU A 220 -24.07 9.94 17.36
CA LEU A 220 -24.52 11.30 17.01
C LEU A 220 -23.40 12.12 16.38
N ILE A 221 -22.18 12.05 16.92
CA ILE A 221 -21.02 12.70 16.32
C ILE A 221 -20.66 12.08 14.96
N GLU A 222 -20.78 10.76 14.79
CA GLU A 222 -20.60 10.10 13.49
C GLU A 222 -21.61 10.61 12.44
N ILE A 223 -22.88 10.81 12.82
CA ILE A 223 -23.89 11.42 11.95
C ILE A 223 -23.45 12.82 11.52
N LEU A 224 -22.96 13.63 12.46
CA LEU A 224 -22.48 14.98 12.17
C LEU A 224 -21.28 14.97 11.24
N ASN A 225 -20.26 14.14 11.55
CA ASN A 225 -19.06 13.99 10.75
C ASN A 225 -19.40 13.61 9.31
N GLU A 226 -20.24 12.59 9.11
CA GLU A 226 -20.61 12.11 7.77
C GLU A 226 -21.36 13.18 6.96
N VAL A 227 -22.28 13.93 7.58
CA VAL A 227 -23.00 15.00 6.88
C VAL A 227 -22.09 16.19 6.55
N VAL A 228 -21.16 16.51 7.43
CA VAL A 228 -20.16 17.57 7.19
C VAL A 228 -19.20 17.15 6.08
N GLU A 229 -18.70 15.91 6.10
CA GLU A 229 -17.83 15.37 5.06
C GLU A 229 -18.49 15.45 3.68
N GLU A 230 -19.73 14.98 3.56
CA GLU A 230 -20.51 15.07 2.31
C GLU A 230 -20.76 16.52 1.89
N GLY A 231 -20.96 17.43 2.84
CA GLY A 231 -21.09 18.86 2.56
C GLY A 231 -19.79 19.50 2.07
N ILE A 232 -18.63 19.14 2.64
CA ILE A 232 -17.31 19.59 2.14
C ILE A 232 -17.08 19.05 0.72
N GLU A 233 -17.42 17.79 0.47
CA GLU A 233 -17.36 17.19 -0.86
C GLU A 233 -18.29 17.87 -1.87
N ALA A 234 -19.41 18.41 -1.41
CA ALA A 234 -20.34 19.24 -2.19
C ALA A 234 -19.92 20.73 -2.30
N ALA A 235 -18.74 21.12 -1.78
CA ALA A 235 -18.25 22.50 -1.73
C ALA A 235 -19.20 23.47 -0.99
N ALA A 236 -19.83 22.98 0.08
CA ALA A 236 -20.79 23.71 0.91
C ALA A 236 -20.21 24.11 2.28
N ASP A 237 -18.90 24.44 2.34
CA ASP A 237 -18.13 24.72 3.55
C ASP A 237 -18.83 25.72 4.49
N GLY A 238 -19.47 26.76 3.94
CA GLY A 238 -20.19 27.76 4.74
C GLY A 238 -21.40 27.20 5.48
N GLN A 239 -22.23 26.38 4.82
CA GLN A 239 -23.44 25.80 5.42
C GLN A 239 -23.09 24.77 6.50
N VAL A 240 -22.09 23.92 6.24
CA VAL A 240 -21.64 22.92 7.22
C VAL A 240 -20.90 23.58 8.39
N ASN A 241 -20.16 24.67 8.17
CA ASN A 241 -19.57 25.45 9.25
C ASN A 241 -20.65 26.05 10.17
N CYS A 242 -21.73 26.59 9.62
CA CYS A 242 -22.86 27.08 10.42
C CYS A 242 -23.48 25.94 11.25
N LEU A 243 -23.71 24.76 10.66
CA LEU A 243 -24.22 23.60 11.40
C LEU A 243 -23.29 23.20 12.55
N LEU A 244 -21.99 23.13 12.30
CA LEU A 244 -20.99 22.80 13.32
C LEU A 244 -21.01 23.82 14.46
N GLN A 245 -20.98 25.11 14.17
CA GLN A 245 -21.02 26.16 15.19
C GLN A 245 -22.28 26.04 16.06
N GLU A 246 -23.45 25.93 15.43
CA GLU A 246 -24.73 25.78 16.14
C GLU A 246 -24.76 24.55 17.06
N ILE A 247 -24.27 23.40 16.60
CA ILE A 247 -24.28 22.17 17.40
C ILE A 247 -23.25 22.23 18.54
N PHE A 248 -22.05 22.76 18.29
CA PHE A 248 -21.04 22.94 19.32
C PHE A 248 -21.55 23.84 20.44
N ASP A 249 -22.15 24.98 20.08
CA ASP A 249 -22.67 25.95 21.03
C ASP A 249 -23.92 25.42 21.78
N ALA A 250 -24.85 24.76 21.08
CA ALA A 250 -26.09 24.28 21.68
C ALA A 250 -25.87 23.11 22.67
N HIS A 251 -24.81 22.34 22.49
CA HIS A 251 -24.53 21.12 23.25
C HIS A 251 -23.23 21.15 24.05
N ASN A 252 -22.56 22.31 24.12
CA ASN A 252 -21.28 22.52 24.81
C ASN A 252 -20.24 21.45 24.44
N LEU A 253 -20.10 21.19 23.13
CA LEU A 253 -19.19 20.14 22.67
C LEU A 253 -17.71 20.48 22.95
N ASP A 254 -17.37 21.78 23.03
CA ASP A 254 -16.03 22.24 23.44
C ASP A 254 -15.71 21.79 24.88
N ASP A 255 -16.64 22.00 25.83
CA ASP A 255 -16.45 21.55 27.23
C ASP A 255 -16.36 20.02 27.33
N ILE A 256 -17.14 19.29 26.52
CA ILE A 256 -17.09 17.83 26.46
C ILE A 256 -15.74 17.38 25.91
N LEU A 257 -15.24 18.03 24.87
CA LEU A 257 -13.93 17.75 24.27
C LEU A 257 -12.80 17.97 25.27
N ASP A 258 -12.83 19.08 26.00
CA ASP A 258 -11.86 19.36 27.06
C ASP A 258 -11.93 18.31 28.17
N TYR A 259 -13.13 17.94 28.61
CA TYR A 259 -13.33 16.93 29.65
C TYR A 259 -12.83 15.54 29.23
N ILE A 260 -13.09 15.08 28.00
CA ILE A 260 -12.65 13.74 27.56
C ILE A 260 -11.13 13.65 27.41
N PHE A 261 -10.42 14.78 27.35
CA PHE A 261 -8.96 14.87 27.33
C PHE A 261 -8.35 15.34 28.67
N ASP A 262 -9.15 15.50 29.73
CA ASP A 262 -8.67 15.89 31.06
C ASP A 262 -8.19 14.69 31.88
N SER A 263 -6.87 14.55 31.99
CA SER A 263 -6.24 13.50 32.82
C SER A 263 -6.21 13.83 34.32
N SER A 264 -6.54 15.06 34.71
CA SER A 264 -6.53 15.51 36.10
C SER A 264 -7.79 15.12 36.86
N ASP A 265 -8.89 14.87 36.15
CA ASP A 265 -10.15 14.43 36.75
C ASP A 265 -10.01 12.99 37.32
N PRO A 266 -10.34 12.73 38.59
CA PRO A 266 -10.27 11.39 39.19
C PRO A 266 -11.10 10.31 38.47
N SER A 267 -12.19 10.71 37.80
CA SER A 267 -13.08 9.83 37.04
C SER A 267 -12.49 9.38 35.70
N TRP A 268 -11.41 10.02 35.24
CA TRP A 268 -10.64 9.67 34.04
C TRP A 268 -10.45 8.15 33.93
N ARG A 269 -9.80 7.51 34.92
CA ARG A 269 -9.46 6.08 34.85
C ARG A 269 -10.65 5.14 34.75
N LEU A 270 -11.79 5.51 35.35
CA LEU A 270 -13.01 4.70 35.43
C LEU A 270 -13.82 4.75 34.14
N SER A 271 -13.85 5.90 33.45
CA SER A 271 -14.68 6.12 32.27
C SER A 271 -13.88 6.03 30.95
N SER A 272 -12.61 6.41 30.96
CA SER A 272 -11.83 6.64 29.74
C SER A 272 -11.15 5.44 29.12
N THR A 273 -10.89 4.41 29.93
CA THR A 273 -10.27 3.16 29.49
C THR A 273 -11.29 2.24 28.79
N SER A 274 -12.57 2.64 28.77
CA SER A 274 -13.61 1.93 28.05
C SER A 274 -13.51 2.15 26.54
N ARG A 275 -13.81 1.11 25.76
CA ARG A 275 -13.93 1.21 24.29
C ARG A 275 -14.91 2.29 23.83
N ALA A 276 -15.96 2.55 24.63
CA ALA A 276 -16.96 3.55 24.28
C ALA A 276 -16.38 4.99 24.34
N ALA A 277 -15.52 5.26 25.31
CA ALA A 277 -14.87 6.57 25.45
C ALA A 277 -13.76 6.79 24.42
N SER A 278 -13.01 5.75 24.03
CA SER A 278 -12.02 5.89 22.94
C SER A 278 -12.68 6.17 21.59
N LEU A 279 -13.81 5.52 21.29
CA LEU A 279 -14.59 5.83 20.08
C LEU A 279 -15.11 7.27 20.09
N LEU A 280 -15.66 7.75 21.21
CA LEU A 280 -16.12 9.13 21.32
C LEU A 280 -14.97 10.13 21.13
N ARG A 281 -13.81 9.91 21.76
CA ARG A 281 -12.61 10.76 21.58
C ARG A 281 -12.19 10.85 20.13
N ARG A 282 -12.15 9.71 19.43
CA ARG A 282 -11.81 9.65 18.02
C ARG A 282 -12.78 10.47 17.16
N GLU A 283 -14.08 10.21 17.28
CA GLU A 283 -15.09 10.87 16.44
C GLU A 283 -15.25 12.37 16.76
N LEU A 284 -15.19 12.76 18.03
CA LEU A 284 -15.30 14.17 18.41
C LEU A 284 -14.04 14.96 18.04
N SER A 285 -12.86 14.34 18.11
CA SER A 285 -11.63 14.96 17.61
C SER A 285 -11.66 15.17 16.11
N TRP A 286 -12.24 14.22 15.36
CA TRP A 286 -12.46 14.40 13.92
C TRP A 286 -13.41 15.55 13.63
N CYS A 287 -14.53 15.61 14.35
CA CYS A 287 -15.49 16.71 14.26
C CYS A 287 -14.81 18.08 14.49
N MET A 288 -13.92 18.16 15.48
CA MET A 288 -13.14 19.36 15.74
C MET A 288 -12.18 19.69 14.58
N ILE A 289 -11.48 18.71 14.01
CA ILE A 289 -10.64 18.92 12.82
C ILE A 289 -11.46 19.45 11.63
N LEU A 290 -12.64 18.86 11.37
CA LEU A 290 -13.56 19.33 10.34
C LEU A 290 -13.99 20.79 10.60
N ARG A 291 -14.28 21.15 11.86
CA ARG A 291 -14.58 22.53 12.27
C ARG A 291 -13.41 23.48 12.02
N LEU A 292 -12.18 23.09 12.36
CA LEU A 292 -11.00 23.92 12.12
C LEU A 292 -10.79 24.22 10.63
N PHE A 293 -10.98 23.22 9.76
CA PHE A 293 -10.86 23.41 8.32
C PHE A 293 -11.98 24.25 7.72
N THR A 294 -13.24 23.96 8.08
CA THR A 294 -14.41 24.69 7.56
C THR A 294 -14.52 26.13 8.10
N SER A 295 -14.01 26.39 9.31
CA SER A 295 -13.87 27.74 9.88
C SER A 295 -12.62 28.49 9.39
N ASN A 296 -11.77 27.89 8.55
CA ASN A 296 -10.49 28.45 8.12
C ASN A 296 -9.57 28.88 9.29
N ARG A 297 -9.46 28.03 10.32
CA ARG A 297 -8.56 28.19 11.48
C ARG A 297 -7.52 27.07 11.57
N PRO A 298 -6.74 26.81 10.49
CA PRO A 298 -5.79 25.70 10.49
C PRO A 298 -4.62 25.89 11.47
N ASP A 299 -4.37 27.12 11.95
CA ASP A 299 -3.27 27.41 12.87
C ASP A 299 -3.44 26.73 14.25
N GLU A 300 -4.69 26.44 14.65
CA GLU A 300 -5.02 25.74 15.90
C GLU A 300 -4.80 24.21 15.79
N LEU A 301 -4.67 23.67 14.58
CA LEU A 301 -4.64 22.23 14.31
C LEU A 301 -3.49 21.51 15.02
N VAL A 302 -2.29 22.11 14.99
CA VAL A 302 -1.09 21.50 15.60
C VAL A 302 -1.24 21.41 17.12
N GLY A 303 -1.69 22.50 17.76
CA GLY A 303 -1.91 22.54 19.20
C GLY A 303 -2.98 21.54 19.65
N PHE A 304 -4.09 21.47 18.92
CA PHE A 304 -5.14 20.49 19.19
C PHE A 304 -4.64 19.05 19.03
N PHE A 305 -3.94 18.75 17.93
CA PHE A 305 -3.43 17.40 17.68
C PHE A 305 -2.42 16.95 18.75
N GLN A 306 -1.61 17.87 19.29
CA GLN A 306 -0.69 17.56 20.39
C GLN A 306 -1.44 17.09 21.64
N VAL A 307 -2.57 17.70 21.98
CA VAL A 307 -3.43 17.26 23.10
C VAL A 307 -3.95 15.85 22.85
N VAL A 308 -4.52 15.60 21.68
CA VAL A 308 -5.04 14.27 21.32
C VAL A 308 -3.95 13.22 21.36
N SER A 309 -2.81 13.48 20.72
CA SER A 309 -1.70 12.51 20.63
C SER A 309 -1.01 12.27 21.97
N GLY A 310 -0.95 13.25 22.87
CA GLY A 310 -0.36 13.08 24.20
C GLY A 310 -1.20 12.15 25.09
N PHE A 311 -2.45 11.91 24.71
CA PHE A 311 -3.44 11.29 25.56
C PHE A 311 -4.03 9.99 24.99
N ASP A 312 -4.31 9.95 23.68
CA ASP A 312 -4.81 8.80 22.94
C ASP A 312 -4.07 8.69 21.59
N SER A 313 -2.98 7.91 21.58
CA SER A 313 -2.16 7.70 20.39
C SER A 313 -2.91 6.98 19.27
N ASP A 314 -3.88 6.12 19.60
CA ASP A 314 -4.65 5.37 18.61
C ASP A 314 -5.63 6.31 17.89
N ALA A 315 -6.29 7.20 18.64
CA ALA A 315 -7.10 8.26 18.05
C ALA A 315 -6.25 9.19 17.18
N ALA A 316 -5.09 9.64 17.66
CA ALA A 316 -4.20 10.52 16.90
C ALA A 316 -3.69 9.88 15.60
N ARG A 317 -3.29 8.60 15.65
CA ARG A 317 -2.91 7.83 14.46
C ARG A 317 -4.07 7.77 13.47
N TRP A 318 -5.26 7.40 13.93
CA TRP A 318 -6.44 7.30 13.08
C TRP A 318 -6.79 8.65 12.43
N LEU A 319 -6.69 9.77 13.15
CA LEU A 319 -6.93 11.11 12.58
C LEU A 319 -5.96 11.40 11.43
N LEU A 320 -4.68 11.09 11.59
CA LEU A 320 -3.70 11.22 10.51
C LEU A 320 -4.08 10.32 9.32
N GLU A 321 -4.49 9.08 9.54
CA GLU A 321 -4.91 8.17 8.46
C GLU A 321 -6.17 8.65 7.72
N GLN A 322 -7.10 9.35 8.39
CA GLN A 322 -8.33 9.87 7.75
C GLN A 322 -8.11 11.16 6.94
N MET A 323 -7.17 12.02 7.34
CA MET A 323 -6.98 13.32 6.70
C MET A 323 -6.69 13.24 5.20
N PRO A 324 -5.75 12.41 4.71
CA PRO A 324 -5.53 12.24 3.27
C PRO A 324 -6.79 11.75 2.55
N VAL A 325 -7.49 10.74 3.10
CA VAL A 325 -8.70 10.16 2.47
C VAL A 325 -9.78 11.21 2.20
N ARG A 326 -9.87 12.27 3.02
CA ARG A 326 -10.90 13.32 2.91
C ARG A 326 -10.43 14.63 2.29
N PHE A 327 -9.14 14.93 2.40
CA PHE A 327 -8.58 16.21 1.95
C PHE A 327 -7.57 16.08 0.81
N GLU A 328 -7.34 14.89 0.28
CA GLU A 328 -6.51 14.67 -0.90
C GLU A 328 -6.98 15.54 -2.09
N GLY A 329 -6.03 16.14 -2.80
CA GLY A 329 -6.30 17.04 -3.93
C GLY A 329 -6.81 18.44 -3.56
N LYS A 330 -7.19 18.71 -2.31
CA LYS A 330 -7.64 20.04 -1.86
C LYS A 330 -6.45 20.95 -1.53
N GLU A 331 -5.99 21.71 -2.51
CA GLU A 331 -4.88 22.67 -2.43
C GLU A 331 -4.92 23.55 -1.16
N GLN A 332 -6.11 23.98 -0.75
CA GLN A 332 -6.34 24.88 0.38
C GLN A 332 -5.90 24.31 1.74
N HIS A 333 -5.93 22.99 1.95
CA HIS A 333 -5.59 22.35 3.23
C HIS A 333 -4.19 21.77 3.26
N ARG A 334 -3.50 21.75 2.11
CA ARG A 334 -2.24 21.04 1.98
C ARG A 334 -1.15 21.58 2.90
N GLN A 335 -1.00 22.91 2.96
CA GLN A 335 0.04 23.51 3.81
C GLN A 335 -0.18 23.18 5.29
N SER A 336 -1.44 23.17 5.74
CA SER A 336 -1.81 22.81 7.10
C SER A 336 -1.45 21.35 7.42
N MET A 337 -1.70 20.44 6.47
CA MET A 337 -1.32 19.02 6.62
C MET A 337 0.20 18.83 6.64
N VAL A 338 0.94 19.53 5.78
CA VAL A 338 2.41 19.52 5.78
C VAL A 338 2.96 20.03 7.12
N ASN A 339 2.43 21.16 7.62
CA ASN A 339 2.82 21.73 8.91
C ASN A 339 2.52 20.77 10.07
N LEU A 340 1.34 20.14 10.07
CA LEU A 340 0.96 19.15 11.07
C LEU A 340 1.91 17.96 11.06
N CYS A 341 2.10 17.30 9.91
CA CYS A 341 2.97 16.13 9.82
C CYS A 341 4.42 16.48 10.21
N SER A 342 4.94 17.62 9.74
CA SER A 342 6.27 18.10 10.13
C SER A 342 6.37 18.32 11.64
N SER A 343 5.36 18.94 12.27
CA SER A 343 5.36 19.17 13.71
C SER A 343 5.31 17.85 14.50
N VAL A 344 4.55 16.86 14.03
CA VAL A 344 4.42 15.55 14.68
C VAL A 344 5.74 14.76 14.58
N ILE A 345 6.42 14.80 13.43
CA ILE A 345 7.71 14.11 13.25
C ILE A 345 8.76 14.69 14.21
N LEU A 346 8.83 16.03 14.29
CA LEU A 346 9.78 16.76 15.13
C LEU A 346 9.42 16.72 16.63
N GLY A 347 8.14 16.46 16.94
CA GLY A 347 7.62 16.43 18.30
C GLY A 347 7.89 15.13 19.06
N GLN A 348 7.43 15.10 20.31
CA GLN A 348 7.46 13.92 21.17
C GLN A 348 6.11 13.20 21.09
N HIS A 349 6.02 12.21 20.20
CA HIS A 349 4.81 11.41 19.96
C HIS A 349 5.15 9.92 19.96
N SER A 350 4.11 9.07 20.06
CA SER A 350 4.30 7.62 19.94
C SER A 350 4.83 7.24 18.55
N LYS A 351 5.45 6.06 18.45
CA LYS A 351 6.03 5.56 17.19
C LYS A 351 4.98 5.43 16.09
N ASP A 352 3.80 4.92 16.42
CA ASP A 352 2.70 4.75 15.45
C ASP A 352 2.18 6.09 14.92
N VAL A 353 2.11 7.11 15.78
CA VAL A 353 1.69 8.46 15.37
C VAL A 353 2.76 9.11 14.48
N LYS A 354 4.04 8.97 14.84
CA LYS A 354 5.14 9.45 13.99
C LYS A 354 5.16 8.75 12.63
N TRP A 355 4.96 7.43 12.61
CA TRP A 355 4.88 6.66 11.38
C TRP A 355 3.78 7.18 10.45
N ALA A 356 2.56 7.37 10.96
CA ALA A 356 1.45 7.89 10.16
C ALA A 356 1.75 9.30 9.62
N ALA A 357 2.43 10.15 10.41
CA ALA A 357 2.86 11.47 9.96
C ALA A 357 3.94 11.41 8.87
N ILE A 358 4.90 10.48 8.97
CA ILE A 358 5.95 10.26 7.96
C ILE A 358 5.31 9.78 6.64
N ASP A 359 4.42 8.80 6.71
CA ASP A 359 3.76 8.24 5.52
C ASP A 359 2.86 9.27 4.81
N ASN A 360 2.08 10.05 5.58
CA ASN A 360 1.29 11.14 5.05
C ASN A 360 2.16 12.23 4.41
N LEU A 361 3.24 12.64 5.08
CA LEU A 361 4.14 13.66 4.54
C LEU A 361 4.82 13.17 3.27
N ALA A 362 5.28 11.92 3.22
CA ALA A 362 5.84 11.30 2.02
C ALA A 362 4.84 11.34 0.86
N THR A 363 3.61 10.88 1.08
CA THR A 363 2.55 10.86 0.06
C THR A 363 2.22 12.26 -0.48
N ILE A 364 2.10 13.25 0.42
CA ILE A 364 1.85 14.65 0.03
C ILE A 364 3.03 15.17 -0.81
N LEU A 365 4.27 14.97 -0.37
CA LEU A 365 5.46 15.46 -1.06
C LEU A 365 5.69 14.75 -2.40
N GLU A 366 5.48 13.44 -2.49
CA GLU A 366 5.54 12.68 -3.75
C GLU A 366 4.58 13.27 -4.79
N SER A 367 3.35 13.57 -4.39
CA SER A 367 2.37 14.18 -5.30
C SER A 367 2.79 15.58 -5.76
N LEU A 368 3.42 16.39 -4.90
CA LEU A 368 3.90 17.73 -5.24
C LEU A 368 5.17 17.69 -6.08
N LEU A 369 6.00 16.68 -5.83
CA LEU A 369 7.30 16.50 -6.43
C LEU A 369 7.30 15.57 -7.65
N ASP A 370 6.14 15.19 -8.17
CA ASP A 370 5.99 14.43 -9.41
C ASP A 370 6.62 15.17 -10.60
N VAL A 371 7.61 14.57 -11.28
CA VAL A 371 8.29 15.09 -12.48
C VAL A 371 7.37 15.70 -13.55
N LYS A 372 6.10 15.29 -13.64
CA LYS A 372 5.10 15.84 -14.58
C LYS A 372 4.66 17.28 -14.24
N LYS A 373 4.81 17.73 -12.99
CA LYS A 373 4.43 19.08 -12.55
C LYS A 373 5.56 20.09 -12.83
N ARG A 374 5.20 21.27 -13.37
CA ARG A 374 6.17 22.34 -13.67
C ARG A 374 6.49 23.14 -12.40
N GLY A 375 7.74 23.04 -11.95
CA GLY A 375 8.28 23.79 -10.83
C GLY A 375 8.17 23.08 -9.48
N ILE A 376 9.12 23.35 -8.59
CA ILE A 376 9.03 23.03 -7.17
C ILE A 376 8.40 24.27 -6.54
N ASN A 377 7.10 24.21 -6.20
CA ASN A 377 6.52 25.25 -5.36
C ASN A 377 7.37 25.33 -4.08
N GLU A 378 7.67 26.53 -3.58
CA GLU A 378 8.43 26.70 -2.34
C GLU A 378 7.63 26.11 -1.17
N ILE A 379 7.84 24.82 -0.89
CA ILE A 379 7.30 24.16 0.30
C ILE A 379 8.22 24.57 1.43
N ALA A 380 7.76 25.49 2.29
CA ALA A 380 8.48 25.85 3.50
C ALA A 380 8.47 24.66 4.46
N LEU A 381 9.55 23.87 4.45
CA LEU A 381 9.71 22.69 5.29
C LEU A 381 11.10 22.67 5.94
N PRO A 382 11.21 22.39 7.25
CA PRO A 382 12.50 22.32 7.94
C PRO A 382 13.23 20.99 7.63
N CYS A 383 13.67 20.82 6.37
CA CYS A 383 14.22 19.56 5.84
C CYS A 383 15.38 19.03 6.68
N GLU A 384 16.34 19.88 7.06
CA GLU A 384 17.48 19.47 7.90
C GLU A 384 17.05 18.99 9.29
N ALA A 385 16.01 19.59 9.88
CA ALA A 385 15.50 19.18 11.19
C ALA A 385 14.80 17.82 11.08
N LEU A 386 14.00 17.62 10.03
CA LEU A 386 13.32 16.35 9.77
C LEU A 386 14.34 15.23 9.53
N GLU A 387 15.34 15.45 8.67
CA GLU A 387 16.38 14.45 8.44
C GLU A 387 17.15 14.08 9.71
N ARG A 388 17.50 15.08 10.53
CA ARG A 388 18.19 14.85 11.81
C ARG A 388 17.34 14.02 12.75
N GLN A 389 16.03 14.28 12.80
CA GLN A 389 15.10 13.52 13.63
C GLN A 389 14.94 12.08 13.15
N LEU A 390 14.80 11.85 11.83
CA LEU A 390 14.72 10.50 11.26
C LEU A 390 15.99 9.68 11.53
N LYS A 391 17.16 10.33 11.46
CA LYS A 391 18.46 9.73 11.80
C LYS A 391 18.55 9.39 13.30
N ALA A 392 18.13 10.29 14.19
CA ALA A 392 18.15 10.06 15.63
C ALA A 392 17.20 8.91 16.05
N ASP A 393 15.99 8.87 15.47
CA ASP A 393 15.00 7.82 15.78
C ASP A 393 15.47 6.44 15.28
N ALA A 394 16.33 6.40 14.25
CA ALA A 394 17.00 5.18 13.76
C ALA A 394 17.85 4.49 14.84
N ASP A 395 18.65 5.29 15.55
CA ASP A 395 19.72 4.79 16.40
C ASP A 395 19.19 4.29 17.75
N VAL A 396 17.99 4.72 18.14
CA VAL A 396 17.40 4.48 19.46
C VAL A 396 16.41 3.31 19.43
N HIS A 397 15.81 2.98 18.27
CA HIS A 397 14.65 2.10 18.21
C HIS A 397 14.71 1.08 17.07
N MET A 398 14.28 -0.15 17.37
CA MET A 398 13.97 -1.14 16.33
C MET A 398 12.77 -0.63 15.52
N ARG A 399 12.99 -0.44 14.21
CA ARG A 399 11.96 0.03 13.27
C ARG A 399 11.08 -1.14 12.83
N SER A 400 9.78 -0.88 12.69
CA SER A 400 8.93 -1.77 11.89
C SER A 400 9.28 -1.58 10.41
N ARG A 401 8.90 -2.55 9.58
CA ARG A 401 9.14 -2.48 8.13
C ARG A 401 8.40 -1.27 7.53
N GLU A 402 7.14 -1.08 7.92
CA GLU A 402 6.31 0.02 7.43
C GLU A 402 6.91 1.39 7.78
N MET A 403 7.57 1.50 8.94
CA MET A 403 8.30 2.70 9.32
C MET A 403 9.55 2.92 8.48
N ALA A 404 10.34 1.88 8.23
CA ALA A 404 11.50 1.99 7.36
C ALA A 404 11.11 2.37 5.91
N ASP A 405 10.03 1.79 5.40
CA ASP A 405 9.50 2.04 4.05
C ASP A 405 9.03 3.50 3.91
N ALA A 406 8.21 3.99 4.85
CA ALA A 406 7.72 5.37 4.85
C ALA A 406 8.88 6.39 5.01
N GLU A 407 9.86 6.09 5.84
CA GLU A 407 11.06 6.93 5.99
C GLU A 407 11.91 6.97 4.72
N LEU A 408 12.05 5.85 4.01
CA LEU A 408 12.81 5.79 2.76
C LEU A 408 12.15 6.65 1.68
N ARG A 409 10.81 6.58 1.56
CA ARG A 409 10.00 7.45 0.71
C ARG A 409 10.20 8.93 1.04
N LEU A 410 10.05 9.30 2.32
CA LEU A 410 10.22 10.68 2.77
C LEU A 410 11.65 11.20 2.52
N GLN A 411 12.68 10.36 2.70
CA GLN A 411 14.08 10.75 2.45
C GLN A 411 14.32 11.20 1.00
N GLY A 412 13.75 10.51 0.00
CA GLY A 412 13.84 10.93 -1.41
C GLY A 412 13.24 12.31 -1.64
N CYS A 413 12.10 12.60 -0.99
CA CYS A 413 11.46 13.90 -1.02
C CYS A 413 12.32 15.00 -0.36
N LEU A 414 12.85 14.74 0.84
CA LEU A 414 13.68 15.71 1.57
C LEU A 414 14.96 16.02 0.81
N LEU A 415 15.65 15.02 0.26
CA LEU A 415 16.84 15.22 -0.56
C LEU A 415 16.54 16.05 -1.82
N THR A 416 15.35 15.86 -2.42
CA THR A 416 14.91 16.64 -3.58
C THR A 416 14.69 18.12 -3.23
N LEU A 417 14.02 18.40 -2.12
CA LEU A 417 13.81 19.76 -1.63
C LEU A 417 15.13 20.43 -1.22
N THR A 418 15.98 19.71 -0.50
CA THR A 418 17.30 20.17 -0.08
C THR A 418 18.18 20.52 -1.29
N ALA A 419 18.18 19.69 -2.34
CA ALA A 419 18.92 19.95 -3.57
C ALA A 419 18.37 21.13 -4.39
N ALA A 420 17.07 21.40 -4.30
CA ALA A 420 16.45 22.55 -4.95
C ALA A 420 16.69 23.87 -4.19
N SER A 421 16.83 23.79 -2.86
CA SER A 421 17.17 24.94 -2.03
C SER A 421 18.64 25.33 -2.20
N MET A 422 18.94 26.62 -2.38
CA MET A 422 20.31 27.15 -2.51
C MET A 422 21.10 27.17 -1.17
N SER A 423 20.67 26.39 -0.18
CA SER A 423 21.08 26.51 1.24
C SER A 423 22.17 25.53 1.71
N PRO A 424 22.29 24.27 1.23
CA PRO A 424 23.29 23.36 1.76
C PRO A 424 24.66 23.56 1.09
N SER A 425 25.74 23.36 1.85
CA SER A 425 27.06 23.16 1.24
C SER A 425 27.06 21.87 0.41
N ALA A 426 27.59 21.91 -0.81
CA ALA A 426 27.56 20.78 -1.75
C ALA A 426 28.10 19.44 -1.16
N SER A 427 29.05 19.51 -0.22
CA SER A 427 29.66 18.36 0.43
C SER A 427 28.72 17.61 1.40
N THR A 428 27.80 18.31 2.06
CA THR A 428 26.79 17.68 2.95
C THR A 428 25.80 16.89 2.12
N LEU A 429 25.28 17.50 1.05
CA LEU A 429 24.33 16.85 0.14
C LEU A 429 24.92 15.59 -0.48
N GLU A 430 26.16 15.65 -0.94
CA GLU A 430 26.88 14.48 -1.47
C GLU A 430 26.94 13.32 -0.46
N LYS A 431 27.27 13.62 0.80
CA LYS A 431 27.33 12.60 1.85
C LYS A 431 25.96 11.97 2.13
N ASP A 432 24.91 12.78 2.15
CA ASP A 432 23.55 12.29 2.41
C ASP A 432 23.01 11.48 1.22
N VAL A 433 23.29 11.90 -0.02
CA VAL A 433 22.96 11.15 -1.24
C VAL A 433 23.67 9.80 -1.28
N ARG A 434 24.96 9.72 -0.94
CA ARG A 434 25.69 8.43 -0.88
C ARG A 434 25.08 7.48 0.16
N LYS A 435 24.73 7.99 1.34
CA LYS A 435 24.06 7.19 2.39
C LYS A 435 22.69 6.70 1.94
N TRP A 436 21.94 7.53 1.25
CA TRP A 436 20.63 7.17 0.70
C TRP A 436 20.76 6.15 -0.43
N ALA A 437 21.74 6.28 -1.33
CA ALA A 437 22.02 5.29 -2.38
C ALA A 437 22.31 3.90 -1.78
N VAL A 438 23.06 3.83 -0.69
CA VAL A 438 23.28 2.57 0.05
C VAL A 438 21.96 2.00 0.57
N LYS A 439 21.05 2.83 1.11
CA LYS A 439 19.72 2.36 1.55
C LYS A 439 18.87 1.84 0.39
N LEU A 440 18.89 2.51 -0.77
CA LEU A 440 18.21 2.03 -1.98
C LEU A 440 18.74 0.66 -2.40
N GLN A 441 20.07 0.50 -2.40
CA GLN A 441 20.71 -0.78 -2.72
C GLN A 441 20.32 -1.88 -1.73
N PHE A 442 20.32 -1.61 -0.42
CA PHE A 442 19.82 -2.58 0.56
C PHE A 442 18.34 -2.92 0.37
N ALA A 443 17.52 -1.91 0.05
CA ALA A 443 16.09 -2.10 -0.20
C ALA A 443 15.79 -2.88 -1.47
N MET A 444 16.75 -3.02 -2.39
CA MET A 444 16.64 -3.76 -3.66
C MET A 444 17.33 -5.13 -3.64
N GLN A 445 17.56 -5.69 -2.45
CA GLN A 445 18.10 -7.05 -2.32
C GLN A 445 17.04 -8.08 -2.67
N GLU A 446 17.48 -9.21 -3.20
CA GLU A 446 16.60 -10.28 -3.69
C GLU A 446 15.62 -10.79 -2.62
N GLU A 447 16.05 -10.85 -1.36
CA GLU A 447 15.26 -11.31 -0.22
C GLU A 447 14.35 -10.23 0.39
N THR A 448 14.35 -9.02 -0.16
CA THR A 448 13.56 -7.92 0.38
C THR A 448 12.14 -7.90 -0.18
N GLU A 449 11.20 -7.62 0.70
CA GLU A 449 9.78 -7.68 0.35
C GLU A 449 9.37 -6.56 -0.59
N PHE A 450 8.32 -6.85 -1.36
CA PHE A 450 7.78 -5.95 -2.36
C PHE A 450 7.58 -4.51 -1.83
N THR A 451 7.02 -4.35 -0.62
CA THR A 451 6.72 -3.01 -0.07
C THR A 451 7.97 -2.16 0.10
N THR A 452 9.09 -2.77 0.50
CA THR A 452 10.37 -2.09 0.69
C THR A 452 11.03 -1.73 -0.65
N ARG A 453 11.00 -2.64 -1.63
CA ARG A 453 11.47 -2.37 -3.00
C ARG A 453 10.64 -1.28 -3.69
N HIS A 454 9.32 -1.33 -3.53
CA HIS A 454 8.38 -0.32 -4.01
C HIS A 454 8.63 1.06 -3.35
N ALA A 455 8.85 1.10 -2.03
CA ALA A 455 9.21 2.33 -1.32
C ALA A 455 10.51 2.97 -1.86
N ALA A 456 11.51 2.15 -2.21
CA ALA A 456 12.75 2.61 -2.84
C ALA A 456 12.50 3.21 -4.23
N ALA A 457 11.67 2.55 -5.06
CA ALA A 457 11.31 3.06 -6.39
C ALA A 457 10.55 4.39 -6.32
N MET A 458 9.60 4.53 -5.39
CA MET A 458 8.87 5.79 -5.16
C MET A 458 9.80 6.93 -4.69
N SER A 459 10.70 6.63 -3.74
CA SER A 459 11.72 7.56 -3.25
C SER A 459 12.60 8.08 -4.40
N LEU A 460 13.04 7.18 -5.27
CA LEU A 460 13.89 7.47 -6.43
C LEU A 460 13.15 8.25 -7.52
N ALA A 461 11.88 7.93 -7.78
CA ALA A 461 11.05 8.61 -8.77
C ALA A 461 10.92 10.11 -8.47
N VAL A 462 10.78 10.47 -7.19
CA VAL A 462 10.78 11.87 -6.75
C VAL A 462 12.17 12.51 -6.94
N PHE A 463 13.22 11.81 -6.51
CA PHE A 463 14.60 12.28 -6.63
C PHE A 463 15.08 12.44 -8.09
N ALA A 464 14.39 11.83 -9.06
CA ALA A 464 14.66 11.98 -10.48
C ALA A 464 14.65 13.43 -10.96
N ARG A 465 13.92 14.33 -10.27
CA ARG A 465 13.97 15.78 -10.51
C ARG A 465 15.34 16.39 -10.24
N VAL A 466 16.10 15.85 -9.28
CA VAL A 466 17.47 16.26 -9.02
C VAL A 466 18.40 15.70 -10.09
N LEU A 467 18.21 14.44 -10.48
CA LEU A 467 19.00 13.80 -11.55
C LEU A 467 18.84 14.53 -12.88
N ARG A 468 17.64 15.04 -13.18
CA ARG A 468 17.41 15.92 -14.32
C ARG A 468 16.45 17.05 -13.95
N PRO A 469 16.95 18.27 -13.73
CA PRO A 469 16.10 19.44 -13.60
C PRO A 469 15.25 19.68 -14.85
N ALA A 470 14.11 20.35 -14.69
CA ALA A 470 13.27 20.71 -15.82
C ALA A 470 14.07 21.53 -16.86
N ASP A 471 13.81 21.27 -18.15
CA ASP A 471 14.45 21.94 -19.29
C ASP A 471 15.99 21.88 -19.32
N SER A 472 16.59 20.98 -18.54
CA SER A 472 18.03 20.77 -18.44
C SER A 472 18.43 19.36 -18.87
N THR A 473 19.72 19.20 -19.17
CA THR A 473 20.33 17.88 -19.35
C THR A 473 20.51 17.17 -18.01
N PRO A 474 20.64 15.84 -18.00
CA PRO A 474 20.87 15.09 -16.77
C PRO A 474 22.18 15.48 -16.10
N ARG A 475 22.21 15.41 -14.76
CA ARG A 475 23.40 15.58 -13.95
C ARG A 475 24.32 14.38 -14.12
N VAL A 476 25.61 14.66 -14.22
CA VAL A 476 26.64 13.64 -14.50
C VAL A 476 27.71 13.61 -13.42
N ASP A 477 27.41 14.20 -12.25
CA ASP A 477 28.30 14.20 -11.10
C ASP A 477 28.60 12.75 -10.66
N GLU A 478 29.78 12.49 -10.11
CA GLU A 478 30.22 11.15 -9.68
C GLU A 478 29.23 10.54 -8.66
N ILE A 479 28.62 11.37 -7.82
CA ILE A 479 27.62 10.97 -6.82
C ILE A 479 26.34 10.37 -7.42
N CYS A 480 26.04 10.67 -8.69
CA CYS A 480 24.85 10.18 -9.37
C CYS A 480 25.02 8.78 -9.94
N LEU A 481 26.26 8.27 -10.06
CA LEU A 481 26.54 6.99 -10.69
C LEU A 481 25.84 5.83 -9.97
N ASP A 482 25.96 5.74 -8.65
CA ASP A 482 25.30 4.68 -7.86
C ASP A 482 23.77 4.76 -7.95
N ILE A 483 23.21 5.96 -8.14
CA ILE A 483 21.78 6.18 -8.29
C ILE A 483 21.32 5.67 -9.67
N TYR A 484 22.07 5.96 -10.73
CA TYR A 484 21.81 5.42 -12.07
C TYR A 484 21.91 3.89 -12.10
N LEU A 485 22.87 3.31 -11.38
CA LEU A 485 22.96 1.86 -11.22
C LEU A 485 21.76 1.29 -10.43
N SER A 486 21.26 1.99 -9.42
CA SER A 486 20.02 1.60 -8.73
C SER A 486 18.78 1.66 -9.64
N ILE A 487 18.68 2.67 -10.52
CA ILE A 487 17.63 2.70 -11.56
C ILE A 487 17.75 1.46 -12.45
N TYR A 488 18.98 1.09 -12.86
CA TYR A 488 19.20 -0.11 -13.67
C TYR A 488 18.73 -1.39 -12.99
N ASP A 489 19.08 -1.57 -11.70
CA ASP A 489 18.65 -2.73 -10.92
C ASP A 489 17.11 -2.80 -10.84
N MET A 490 16.43 -1.67 -10.59
CA MET A 490 14.97 -1.58 -10.49
C MET A 490 14.24 -1.78 -11.84
N LEU A 491 14.87 -1.46 -12.98
CA LEU A 491 14.31 -1.73 -14.31
C LEU A 491 14.27 -3.24 -14.64
N ASN A 492 15.05 -4.03 -13.90
CA ASN A 492 15.17 -5.48 -14.06
C ASN A 492 14.58 -6.24 -12.85
N ASP A 493 13.69 -5.59 -12.10
CA ASP A 493 12.96 -6.16 -10.98
C ASP A 493 11.85 -7.13 -11.48
N ASP A 494 11.45 -8.11 -10.66
CA ASP A 494 10.37 -9.06 -11.02
C ASP A 494 8.98 -8.43 -10.99
N ASP A 495 8.74 -7.47 -10.09
CA ASP A 495 7.45 -6.85 -9.92
C ASP A 495 7.18 -5.78 -10.98
N GLU A 496 6.05 -5.91 -11.68
CA GLU A 496 5.65 -5.02 -12.77
C GLU A 496 5.47 -3.57 -12.29
N GLU A 497 4.89 -3.36 -11.11
CA GLU A 497 4.65 -2.03 -10.55
C GLU A 497 5.96 -1.25 -10.32
N ILE A 498 7.00 -1.92 -9.82
CA ILE A 498 8.32 -1.34 -9.59
C ILE A 498 8.97 -0.97 -10.92
N ARG A 499 8.87 -1.88 -11.90
CA ARG A 499 9.39 -1.66 -13.25
C ARG A 499 8.72 -0.49 -13.94
N ASP A 500 7.41 -0.30 -13.81
CA ASP A 500 6.65 0.79 -14.43
C ASP A 500 7.02 2.18 -13.85
N ILE A 501 7.12 2.26 -12.52
CA ILE A 501 7.60 3.48 -11.82
C ILE A 501 9.02 3.82 -12.30
N THR A 502 9.88 2.80 -12.40
CA THR A 502 11.28 2.98 -12.75
C THR A 502 11.48 3.29 -14.22
N ALA A 503 10.70 2.70 -15.13
CA ALA A 503 10.71 3.00 -16.56
C ALA A 503 10.29 4.45 -16.82
N SER A 504 9.28 4.94 -16.09
CA SER A 504 8.89 6.35 -16.09
C SER A 504 10.02 7.26 -15.59
N THR A 505 10.70 6.84 -14.52
CA THR A 505 11.84 7.55 -13.94
C THR A 505 13.04 7.61 -14.89
N ALA A 506 13.42 6.49 -15.50
CA ALA A 506 14.49 6.40 -16.49
C ALA A 506 14.15 7.20 -17.74
N SER A 507 12.90 7.18 -18.20
CA SER A 507 12.41 8.00 -19.31
C SER A 507 12.58 9.49 -19.04
N TRP A 508 12.24 9.93 -17.81
CA TRP A 508 12.49 11.29 -17.38
C TRP A 508 13.98 11.61 -17.42
N VAL A 509 14.82 10.80 -16.78
CA VAL A 509 16.28 11.03 -16.73
C VAL A 509 16.91 11.03 -18.12
N LEU A 510 16.54 10.11 -19.01
CA LEU A 510 17.20 9.96 -20.31
C LEU A 510 16.72 10.98 -21.34
N SER A 511 15.64 11.69 -21.08
CA SER A 511 15.16 12.79 -21.92
C SER A 511 16.23 13.88 -22.04
N TYR A 512 16.52 14.30 -23.28
CA TYR A 512 17.54 15.32 -23.60
C TYR A 512 18.99 14.96 -23.18
N SER A 513 19.26 13.68 -22.89
CA SER A 513 20.60 13.18 -22.58
C SER A 513 21.46 12.99 -23.84
N CYS A 514 22.71 12.55 -23.68
CA CYS A 514 23.59 12.19 -24.80
C CYS A 514 23.05 11.04 -25.67
N VAL A 515 22.24 10.14 -25.11
CA VAL A 515 21.63 9.01 -25.84
C VAL A 515 20.25 9.36 -26.43
N SER A 516 19.68 10.51 -26.08
CA SER A 516 18.42 11.01 -26.64
C SER A 516 18.47 12.53 -26.81
N PRO A 517 19.37 13.04 -27.68
CA PRO A 517 19.59 14.46 -27.82
C PRO A 517 18.35 15.17 -28.38
N GLY A 518 17.97 16.27 -27.76
CA GLY A 518 16.93 17.18 -28.27
C GLY A 518 15.49 16.67 -28.19
N LYS A 519 15.23 15.51 -27.55
CA LYS A 519 13.87 14.98 -27.41
C LYS A 519 13.61 14.42 -26.00
N ALA A 520 12.36 14.56 -25.57
CA ALA A 520 11.83 13.77 -24.48
C ALA A 520 11.52 12.35 -24.97
N VAL A 521 11.67 11.37 -24.09
CA VAL A 521 11.40 9.95 -24.39
C VAL A 521 10.42 9.36 -23.39
N ALA A 522 9.65 8.38 -23.84
CA ALA A 522 8.84 7.50 -23.02
C ALA A 522 9.23 6.07 -23.42
N LEU A 523 9.87 5.36 -22.50
CA LEU A 523 10.54 4.09 -22.74
C LEU A 523 9.93 3.02 -21.85
N ASP A 524 9.68 1.84 -22.41
CA ASP A 524 9.43 0.63 -21.62
C ASP A 524 10.72 0.13 -20.96
N CYS A 525 10.58 -0.72 -19.95
CA CYS A 525 11.66 -1.20 -19.07
C CYS A 525 12.89 -1.73 -19.82
N LEU A 526 12.67 -2.52 -20.88
CA LEU A 526 13.73 -3.12 -21.68
C LEU A 526 14.54 -2.06 -22.44
N ASN A 527 13.85 -1.10 -23.07
CA ASN A 527 14.49 -0.03 -23.83
C ASN A 527 15.17 0.98 -22.89
N ALA A 528 14.54 1.25 -21.74
CA ALA A 528 15.08 2.10 -20.69
C ALA A 528 16.39 1.54 -20.13
N SER A 529 16.46 0.23 -19.85
CA SER A 529 17.68 -0.40 -19.32
C SER A 529 18.84 -0.34 -20.32
N GLU A 530 18.60 -0.63 -21.60
CA GLU A 530 19.65 -0.55 -22.64
C GLU A 530 20.16 0.87 -22.85
N LEU A 531 19.26 1.85 -22.94
CA LEU A 531 19.64 3.25 -23.10
C LEU A 531 20.32 3.81 -21.84
N LEU A 532 19.89 3.39 -20.65
CA LEU A 532 20.52 3.79 -19.39
C LEU A 532 21.96 3.26 -19.31
N THR A 533 22.19 2.01 -19.69
CA THR A 533 23.55 1.45 -19.73
C THR A 533 24.44 2.18 -20.73
N ALA A 534 23.92 2.52 -21.91
CA ALA A 534 24.65 3.32 -22.89
C ALA A 534 24.96 4.72 -22.35
N PHE A 535 23.99 5.37 -21.71
CA PHE A 535 24.15 6.68 -21.08
C PHE A 535 25.24 6.67 -20.00
N VAL A 536 25.18 5.72 -19.06
CA VAL A 536 26.15 5.59 -17.97
C VAL A 536 27.55 5.30 -18.52
N SER A 537 27.68 4.42 -19.50
CA SER A 537 28.97 4.03 -20.09
C SER A 537 29.65 5.17 -20.84
N GLN A 538 28.87 5.97 -21.60
CA GLN A 538 29.40 7.14 -22.31
C GLN A 538 29.76 8.28 -21.36
N THR A 539 28.97 8.46 -20.30
CA THR A 539 29.11 9.58 -19.36
C THR A 539 30.24 9.36 -18.37
N TYR A 540 30.39 8.15 -17.86
CA TYR A 540 31.35 7.77 -16.82
C TYR A 540 32.48 6.89 -17.40
N SER A 541 32.87 7.11 -18.65
CA SER A 541 33.80 6.26 -19.39
C SER A 541 35.19 6.14 -18.76
N SER A 542 35.59 7.10 -17.92
CA SER A 542 36.86 7.09 -17.17
C SER A 542 36.71 6.66 -15.71
N SER A 543 35.50 6.28 -15.27
CA SER A 543 35.24 5.91 -13.87
C SER A 543 35.70 4.49 -13.58
N ARG A 544 36.65 4.37 -12.64
CA ARG A 544 37.09 3.07 -12.11
C ARG A 544 35.96 2.34 -11.38
N HIS A 545 35.13 3.08 -10.65
CA HIS A 545 33.98 2.51 -9.93
C HIS A 545 32.98 1.86 -10.90
N LEU A 546 32.69 2.52 -12.03
CA LEU A 546 31.87 1.92 -13.08
C LEU A 546 32.53 0.67 -13.67
N CYS A 547 33.84 0.74 -13.98
CA CYS A 547 34.57 -0.41 -14.51
C CYS A 547 34.45 -1.63 -13.58
N ASP A 548 34.69 -1.46 -12.28
CA ASP A 548 34.60 -2.54 -11.30
C ASP A 548 33.17 -3.13 -11.25
N LYS A 549 32.12 -2.31 -11.36
CA LYS A 549 30.72 -2.76 -11.44
C LYS A 549 30.42 -3.53 -12.73
N VAL A 550 30.87 -3.04 -13.89
CA VAL A 550 30.71 -3.72 -15.18
C VAL A 550 31.36 -5.10 -15.14
N LEU A 551 32.58 -5.20 -14.64
CA LEU A 551 33.29 -6.48 -14.52
C LEU A 551 32.54 -7.46 -13.61
N GLN A 552 32.00 -6.97 -12.50
CA GLN A 552 31.19 -7.75 -11.55
C GLN A 552 29.88 -8.26 -12.18
N TYR A 553 29.17 -7.42 -12.93
CA TYR A 553 27.93 -7.77 -13.63
C TYR A 553 28.17 -8.84 -14.69
N ILE A 554 29.25 -8.74 -15.46
CA ILE A 554 29.58 -9.73 -16.48
C ILE A 554 30.04 -11.05 -15.85
N ALA A 555 30.83 -11.01 -14.77
CA ALA A 555 31.29 -12.21 -14.07
C ALA A 555 30.14 -12.93 -13.33
N GLY A 556 29.05 -12.23 -13.00
CA GLY A 556 27.86 -12.81 -12.37
C GLY A 556 28.00 -13.10 -10.87
N GLN A 557 29.14 -12.73 -10.25
CA GLN A 557 29.38 -12.94 -8.82
C GLN A 557 28.85 -11.80 -7.94
N LYS A 558 28.51 -10.65 -8.54
CA LYS A 558 27.69 -9.57 -7.96
C LYS A 558 26.82 -8.99 -9.08
N PRO A 559 25.67 -9.60 -9.40
CA PRO A 559 24.88 -9.23 -10.59
C PRO A 559 24.16 -7.87 -10.46
N ARG A 560 24.08 -7.29 -9.25
CA ARG A 560 23.37 -6.03 -8.98
C ARG A 560 24.17 -5.08 -8.11
N ALA A 561 23.87 -3.79 -8.16
CA ALA A 561 24.45 -2.82 -7.24
C ALA A 561 24.00 -3.12 -5.80
N SER A 562 22.81 -3.68 -5.62
CA SER A 562 22.27 -4.18 -4.35
C SER A 562 22.94 -5.44 -3.78
N SER A 563 23.74 -6.17 -4.57
CA SER A 563 24.36 -7.41 -4.12
C SER A 563 25.30 -7.18 -2.92
N PRO A 564 25.30 -8.07 -1.91
CA PRO A 564 26.11 -7.91 -0.70
C PRO A 564 27.61 -7.84 -1.01
N VAL A 565 28.37 -7.25 -0.09
CA VAL A 565 29.83 -7.12 -0.21
C VAL A 565 30.49 -8.51 -0.15
N SER A 566 30.66 -9.12 -1.31
CA SER A 566 31.36 -10.39 -1.48
C SER A 566 32.90 -10.20 -1.48
N PRO A 567 33.69 -11.29 -1.32
CA PRO A 567 35.12 -11.21 -1.03
C PRO A 567 35.89 -10.44 -2.12
N THR A 568 37.06 -9.93 -1.74
CA THR A 568 37.93 -9.10 -2.59
C THR A 568 38.47 -9.82 -3.83
N LYS A 569 38.14 -11.09 -4.04
CA LYS A 569 38.61 -11.89 -5.17
C LYS A 569 37.49 -12.70 -5.83
N LEU A 570 37.59 -12.91 -7.13
CA LEU A 570 36.69 -13.76 -7.92
C LEU A 570 36.80 -15.22 -7.48
N THR A 571 35.66 -15.85 -7.18
CA THR A 571 35.56 -17.29 -6.95
C THR A 571 35.91 -18.03 -8.25
N PRO A 572 36.83 -19.02 -8.24
CA PRO A 572 37.22 -19.76 -9.44
C PRO A 572 36.03 -20.44 -10.14
N VAL A 573 36.09 -20.56 -11.46
CA VAL A 573 35.03 -21.17 -12.29
C VAL A 573 34.81 -22.62 -11.91
N SER A 574 35.88 -23.38 -11.66
CA SER A 574 35.80 -24.77 -11.18
C SER A 574 35.03 -24.91 -9.86
N ALA A 575 35.16 -23.95 -8.94
CA ALA A 575 34.44 -23.96 -7.67
C ALA A 575 32.94 -23.68 -7.85
N LEU A 576 32.59 -22.66 -8.66
CA LEU A 576 31.20 -22.34 -9.01
C LEU A 576 30.53 -23.50 -9.75
N MET A 577 31.25 -24.11 -10.71
CA MET A 577 30.78 -25.29 -11.44
C MET A 577 30.53 -26.48 -10.51
N SER A 578 31.43 -26.72 -9.56
CA SER A 578 31.24 -27.79 -8.56
C SER A 578 30.00 -27.54 -7.69
N GLU A 579 29.72 -26.29 -7.33
CA GLU A 579 28.53 -25.91 -6.60
C GLU A 579 27.25 -26.11 -7.42
N PHE A 580 27.19 -25.59 -8.65
CA PHE A 580 26.03 -25.75 -9.52
C PHE A 580 25.74 -27.21 -9.87
N ARG A 581 26.76 -28.07 -9.89
CA ARG A 581 26.60 -29.50 -10.14
C ARG A 581 25.95 -30.28 -9.01
N LYS A 582 26.02 -29.81 -7.76
CA LYS A 582 25.39 -30.51 -6.63
C LYS A 582 23.91 -30.76 -6.93
N GLU A 583 23.46 -31.99 -6.74
CA GLU A 583 22.04 -32.31 -6.85
C GLU A 583 21.29 -31.62 -5.70
N SER A 584 20.15 -30.99 -6.03
CA SER A 584 19.28 -30.44 -5.01
C SER A 584 18.61 -31.60 -4.27
N THR A 585 18.88 -31.72 -2.98
CA THR A 585 18.20 -32.67 -2.09
C THR A 585 16.91 -32.08 -1.50
N VAL A 586 16.57 -30.85 -1.88
CA VAL A 586 15.42 -30.11 -1.36
C VAL A 586 14.17 -30.55 -2.11
N LEU A 587 13.16 -31.01 -1.37
CA LEU A 587 11.90 -31.55 -1.93
C LEU A 587 11.08 -30.49 -2.69
N PHE A 588 11.25 -29.21 -2.32
CA PHE A 588 10.69 -28.06 -3.01
C PHE A 588 11.86 -27.18 -3.45
N VAL A 589 11.94 -26.93 -4.76
CA VAL A 589 12.85 -25.92 -5.29
C VAL A 589 12.29 -24.57 -4.90
N GLU A 590 13.07 -23.80 -4.14
CA GLU A 590 12.76 -22.41 -3.84
C GLU A 590 12.65 -21.65 -5.17
N GLU A 591 11.54 -20.95 -5.38
CA GLU A 591 11.34 -20.17 -6.60
C GLU A 591 12.41 -19.08 -6.65
N LYS A 592 13.18 -19.06 -7.75
CA LYS A 592 14.16 -17.98 -7.97
C LYS A 592 13.41 -16.66 -7.98
N GLN A 593 13.78 -15.77 -7.07
CA GLN A 593 13.32 -14.39 -7.09
C GLN A 593 13.94 -13.69 -8.32
N ASN A 594 13.31 -12.64 -8.85
CA ASN A 594 13.81 -11.89 -10.03
C ASN A 594 13.82 -12.63 -11.37
N LEU A 595 12.74 -13.36 -11.70
CA LEU A 595 12.56 -14.07 -12.98
C LEU A 595 12.61 -13.19 -14.24
N PHE A 596 12.62 -11.86 -14.10
CA PHE A 596 12.65 -10.92 -15.22
C PHE A 596 14.05 -10.74 -15.83
N ILE A 597 15.12 -11.13 -15.13
CA ILE A 597 16.49 -11.01 -15.64
C ILE A 597 16.78 -12.09 -16.69
N ASN A 598 17.10 -11.65 -17.90
CA ASN A 598 17.74 -12.50 -18.90
C ASN A 598 19.26 -12.43 -18.76
N GLU A 599 19.86 -13.40 -18.08
CA GLU A 599 21.29 -13.41 -17.75
C GLU A 599 22.20 -13.32 -18.99
N ILE A 600 21.79 -13.90 -20.12
CA ILE A 600 22.57 -13.87 -21.36
C ILE A 600 22.53 -12.47 -21.98
N ARG A 601 21.36 -11.84 -21.99
CA ARG A 601 21.21 -10.44 -22.43
C ARG A 601 22.05 -9.51 -21.54
N GLU A 602 22.05 -9.72 -20.23
CA GLU A 602 22.85 -8.89 -19.31
C GLU A 602 24.34 -8.97 -19.63
N VAL A 603 24.87 -10.16 -19.91
CA VAL A 603 26.26 -10.33 -20.39
C VAL A 603 26.50 -9.51 -21.66
N ASP A 604 25.59 -9.59 -22.62
CA ASP A 604 25.72 -8.88 -23.91
C ASP A 604 25.63 -7.35 -23.77
N VAL A 605 24.77 -6.85 -22.88
CA VAL A 605 24.61 -5.43 -22.59
C VAL A 605 25.87 -4.88 -21.93
N TRP A 606 26.38 -5.53 -20.88
CA TRP A 606 27.54 -5.03 -20.13
C TRP A 606 28.88 -5.25 -20.83
N ILE A 607 29.02 -6.28 -21.68
CA ILE A 607 30.19 -6.42 -22.56
C ILE A 607 30.30 -5.23 -23.51
N LYS A 608 29.20 -4.72 -24.08
CA LYS A 608 29.24 -3.51 -24.91
C LYS A 608 29.74 -2.30 -24.12
N SER A 609 29.29 -2.15 -22.87
CA SER A 609 29.76 -1.10 -21.96
C SER A 609 31.26 -1.13 -21.74
N LEU A 610 31.85 -2.33 -21.61
CA LEU A 610 33.29 -2.52 -21.45
C LEU A 610 34.08 -1.84 -22.57
N PHE A 611 33.65 -1.98 -23.83
CA PHE A 611 34.32 -1.33 -24.97
C PHE A 611 34.12 0.19 -25.04
N HIS A 612 33.15 0.75 -24.32
CA HIS A 612 32.95 2.20 -24.20
C HIS A 612 33.81 2.84 -23.09
N LEU A 613 34.40 2.05 -22.20
CA LEU A 613 35.29 2.55 -21.15
C LEU A 613 36.66 2.92 -21.73
N THR A 614 37.24 3.98 -21.18
CA THR A 614 38.58 4.45 -21.52
C THR A 614 39.65 3.68 -20.76
N GLU A 615 40.88 3.67 -21.29
CA GLU A 615 42.02 2.96 -20.69
C GLU A 615 42.26 3.34 -19.21
N THR A 616 41.97 4.59 -18.81
CA THR A 616 42.16 5.09 -17.44
C THR A 616 41.16 4.54 -16.42
N ALA A 617 40.01 4.03 -16.86
CA ALA A 617 39.04 3.39 -15.97
C ALA A 617 39.53 2.03 -15.45
N TYR A 618 40.44 1.41 -16.20
CA TYR A 618 40.93 0.06 -15.92
C TYR A 618 42.08 0.07 -14.92
N ASP A 619 42.05 -0.92 -14.03
CA ASP A 619 43.15 -1.23 -13.14
C ASP A 619 43.83 -2.54 -13.56
N GLY A 620 45.15 -2.51 -13.67
CA GLY A 620 45.93 -3.68 -14.11
C GLY A 620 45.74 -4.90 -13.22
N SER A 621 45.46 -4.73 -11.92
CA SER A 621 45.22 -5.85 -11.02
C SER A 621 43.85 -6.49 -11.25
N SER A 622 42.80 -5.69 -11.43
CA SER A 622 41.46 -6.18 -11.76
C SER A 622 41.44 -6.92 -13.10
N ILE A 623 42.17 -6.41 -14.11
CA ILE A 623 42.28 -7.05 -15.43
C ILE A 623 43.09 -8.35 -15.37
N ALA A 624 44.19 -8.37 -14.62
CA ALA A 624 44.98 -9.59 -14.45
C ALA A 624 44.19 -10.68 -13.72
N GLU A 625 43.44 -10.30 -12.68
CA GLU A 625 42.56 -11.23 -11.95
C GLU A 625 41.46 -11.79 -12.86
N LEU A 626 40.76 -10.92 -13.59
CA LEU A 626 39.72 -11.32 -14.54
C LEU A 626 40.29 -12.26 -15.62
N CYS A 627 41.45 -11.93 -16.17
CA CYS A 627 42.11 -12.77 -17.17
C CYS A 627 42.49 -14.14 -16.61
N GLY A 628 42.97 -14.19 -15.36
CA GLY A 628 43.23 -15.44 -14.65
C GLY A 628 41.95 -16.28 -14.49
N TRP A 629 40.86 -15.65 -14.06
CA TRP A 629 39.54 -16.28 -13.93
C TRP A 629 39.01 -16.83 -15.26
N VAL A 630 39.10 -16.05 -16.34
CA VAL A 630 38.67 -16.46 -17.69
C VAL A 630 39.54 -17.60 -18.23
N SER A 631 40.86 -17.54 -18.03
CA SER A 631 41.79 -18.57 -18.52
C SER A 631 41.56 -19.91 -17.80
N GLU A 632 41.34 -19.86 -16.49
CA GLU A 632 40.96 -21.03 -15.69
C GLU A 632 39.60 -21.59 -16.13
N GLY A 633 38.62 -20.73 -16.36
CA GLY A 633 37.32 -21.11 -16.89
C GLY A 633 37.37 -21.79 -18.25
N LEU A 634 38.09 -21.22 -19.22
CA LEU A 634 38.26 -21.83 -20.54
C LEU A 634 38.96 -23.20 -20.44
N SER A 635 39.98 -23.31 -19.59
CA SER A 635 40.68 -24.58 -19.35
C SER A 635 39.74 -25.62 -18.73
N TYR A 636 38.88 -25.21 -17.81
CA TYR A 636 37.88 -26.09 -17.19
C TYR A 636 36.82 -26.54 -18.21
N LEU A 637 36.28 -25.62 -19.01
CA LEU A 637 35.33 -25.92 -20.09
C LEU A 637 35.94 -26.84 -21.16
N TYR A 638 37.22 -26.64 -21.49
CA TYR A 638 37.96 -27.52 -22.39
C TYR A 638 38.02 -28.95 -21.85
N GLY A 639 38.22 -29.12 -20.54
CA GLY A 639 38.24 -30.44 -19.89
C GLY A 639 36.95 -31.25 -20.06
N PHE A 640 35.81 -30.63 -20.40
CA PHE A 640 34.57 -31.35 -20.71
C PHE A 640 34.65 -32.13 -22.02
N ALA A 641 35.52 -31.68 -22.95
CA ALA A 641 35.71 -32.31 -24.23
C ALA A 641 36.57 -33.59 -24.16
N ASP A 642 37.34 -33.77 -23.08
CA ASP A 642 38.19 -34.95 -22.87
C ASP A 642 37.41 -36.17 -22.33
N GLY A 643 36.09 -36.08 -22.15
CA GLY A 643 35.20 -37.22 -21.86
C GLY A 643 35.36 -37.91 -20.50
N ASN A 644 36.28 -37.45 -19.65
CA ASN A 644 36.61 -38.04 -18.35
C ASN A 644 35.77 -37.50 -17.17
N VAL A 645 34.78 -36.65 -17.44
CA VAL A 645 33.97 -35.96 -16.42
C VAL A 645 32.49 -36.30 -16.66
N GLU A 646 31.74 -36.53 -15.58
CA GLU A 646 30.31 -36.89 -15.61
C GLU A 646 29.43 -35.67 -15.96
N MET A 647 28.51 -35.83 -16.92
CA MET A 647 27.61 -34.78 -17.44
C MET A 647 26.64 -34.24 -16.37
N ASP A 648 26.10 -33.03 -16.56
CA ASP A 648 25.23 -32.38 -15.56
C ASP A 648 23.73 -32.73 -15.71
N GLY A 649 23.36 -33.50 -16.73
CA GLY A 649 22.03 -34.05 -16.92
C GLY A 649 21.75 -34.55 -18.35
N PRO A 650 20.48 -34.85 -18.69
CA PRO A 650 20.09 -35.41 -19.99
C PRO A 650 20.31 -34.47 -21.20
N LEU A 651 20.52 -33.16 -20.98
CA LEU A 651 20.87 -32.20 -22.04
C LEU A 651 22.39 -31.99 -22.17
N GLY A 652 23.21 -32.82 -21.52
CA GLY A 652 24.66 -32.77 -21.60
C GLY A 652 25.29 -31.96 -20.46
N TRP A 653 26.14 -30.98 -20.78
CA TRP A 653 26.88 -30.15 -19.83
C TRP A 653 26.18 -28.83 -19.47
N THR A 654 25.00 -28.58 -20.04
CA THR A 654 24.27 -27.32 -19.90
C THR A 654 22.81 -27.58 -19.56
N THR A 655 22.54 -28.70 -18.89
CA THR A 655 21.19 -29.05 -18.44
C THR A 655 20.72 -28.08 -17.36
N LYS A 656 21.64 -27.65 -16.49
CA LYS A 656 21.35 -26.65 -15.46
C LYS A 656 21.54 -25.23 -16.03
N PRO A 657 20.57 -24.32 -15.90
CA PRO A 657 20.68 -22.94 -16.41
C PRO A 657 21.91 -22.19 -15.89
N GLU A 658 22.29 -22.40 -14.62
CA GLU A 658 23.44 -21.76 -13.99
C GLU A 658 24.76 -22.19 -14.64
N THR A 659 24.87 -23.48 -14.98
CA THR A 659 26.01 -24.02 -15.73
C THR A 659 26.09 -23.35 -17.09
N PHE A 660 24.97 -23.30 -17.82
CA PHE A 660 24.87 -22.67 -19.14
C PHE A 660 25.30 -21.20 -19.11
N THR A 661 24.76 -20.42 -18.18
CA THR A 661 25.06 -18.99 -18.02
C THR A 661 26.53 -18.77 -17.67
N LEU A 662 27.11 -19.56 -16.75
CA LEU A 662 28.51 -19.38 -16.36
C LEU A 662 29.47 -19.62 -17.54
N GLY A 663 29.23 -20.63 -18.38
CA GLY A 663 30.03 -20.81 -19.59
C GLY A 663 29.86 -19.66 -20.59
N MET A 664 28.64 -19.13 -20.76
CA MET A 664 28.41 -17.95 -21.60
C MET A 664 29.18 -16.72 -21.11
N ARG A 665 29.26 -16.51 -19.79
CA ARG A 665 30.05 -15.43 -19.17
C ARG A 665 31.54 -15.59 -19.48
N VAL A 666 32.09 -16.79 -19.25
CA VAL A 666 33.51 -17.10 -19.52
C VAL A 666 33.86 -16.88 -20.99
N ILE A 667 33.05 -17.42 -21.91
CA ILE A 667 33.30 -17.33 -23.36
C ILE A 667 33.19 -15.88 -23.82
N SER A 668 32.19 -15.13 -23.35
CA SER A 668 32.00 -13.73 -23.75
C SER A 668 33.12 -12.82 -23.23
N LEU A 669 33.59 -13.03 -22.00
CA LEU A 669 34.75 -12.32 -21.46
C LEU A 669 36.05 -12.69 -22.18
N ALA A 670 36.24 -13.97 -22.50
CA ALA A 670 37.40 -14.41 -23.28
C ALA A 670 37.46 -13.72 -24.64
N LEU A 671 36.32 -13.62 -25.35
CA LEU A 671 36.22 -12.91 -26.62
C LEU A 671 36.56 -11.43 -26.46
N ALA A 672 36.02 -10.79 -25.43
CA ALA A 672 36.29 -9.38 -25.16
C ALA A 672 37.78 -9.11 -24.87
N LEU A 673 38.42 -9.94 -24.03
CA LEU A 673 39.84 -9.79 -23.67
C LEU A 673 40.81 -10.17 -24.80
N ALA A 674 40.42 -11.12 -25.66
CA ALA A 674 41.20 -11.51 -26.84
C ALA A 674 41.12 -10.49 -27.97
N SER A 675 40.06 -9.67 -28.01
CA SER A 675 39.88 -8.64 -29.04
C SER A 675 41.02 -7.62 -29.07
N LYS A 676 41.47 -7.26 -30.27
CA LYS A 676 42.45 -6.18 -30.49
C LYS A 676 41.89 -4.81 -30.15
N ASP A 677 40.57 -4.66 -30.23
CA ASP A 677 39.86 -3.41 -29.94
C ASP A 677 39.60 -3.22 -28.43
N PHE A 678 40.04 -4.17 -27.59
CA PHE A 678 39.88 -4.05 -26.15
C PHE A 678 40.68 -2.85 -25.60
N PRO A 679 40.02 -1.85 -24.95
CA PRO A 679 40.69 -0.61 -24.56
C PRO A 679 41.84 -0.78 -23.57
N ALA A 680 41.84 -1.87 -22.79
CA ALA A 680 42.86 -2.20 -21.79
C ALA A 680 43.84 -3.31 -22.23
N SER A 681 43.98 -3.56 -23.53
CA SER A 681 44.89 -4.57 -24.10
C SER A 681 46.34 -4.46 -23.61
N LYS A 682 46.81 -3.24 -23.31
CA LYS A 682 48.16 -3.00 -22.76
C LYS A 682 48.42 -3.70 -21.43
N TRP A 683 47.38 -3.90 -20.60
CA TRP A 683 47.49 -4.56 -19.30
C TRP A 683 47.57 -6.09 -19.39
N LEU A 684 47.08 -6.68 -20.48
CA LEU A 684 47.09 -8.13 -20.72
C LEU A 684 48.40 -8.59 -21.37
N GLY A 685 48.91 -7.79 -22.32
CA GLY A 685 50.05 -8.15 -23.16
C GLY A 685 49.69 -9.16 -24.25
N GLN A 686 50.40 -9.09 -25.38
CA GLN A 686 50.10 -9.87 -26.59
C GLN A 686 50.08 -11.39 -26.36
N ARG A 687 50.97 -11.89 -25.50
CA ARG A 687 51.05 -13.32 -25.19
C ARG A 687 49.76 -13.85 -24.58
N GLN A 688 49.17 -13.09 -23.65
CA GLN A 688 47.98 -13.54 -22.94
C GLN A 688 46.74 -13.48 -23.84
N GLN A 689 46.65 -12.47 -24.70
CA GLN A 689 45.59 -12.38 -25.71
C GLN A 689 45.63 -13.58 -26.68
N ASN A 690 46.83 -13.94 -27.16
CA ASN A 690 46.99 -15.11 -28.02
C ASN A 690 46.57 -16.41 -27.32
N ILE A 691 46.87 -16.57 -26.02
CA ILE A 691 46.44 -17.75 -25.23
C ILE A 691 44.92 -17.85 -25.17
N LEU A 692 44.23 -16.73 -24.91
CA LEU A 692 42.76 -16.70 -24.90
C LEU A 692 42.17 -17.00 -26.28
N GLU A 693 42.75 -16.44 -27.34
CA GLU A 693 42.35 -16.68 -28.73
C GLU A 693 42.51 -18.16 -29.13
N GLU A 694 43.65 -18.77 -28.81
CA GLU A 694 43.90 -20.19 -29.02
C GLU A 694 42.95 -21.07 -28.20
N GLY A 695 42.67 -20.69 -26.95
CA GLY A 695 41.71 -21.37 -26.08
C GLY A 695 40.29 -21.38 -26.66
N LEU A 696 39.82 -20.24 -27.18
CA LEU A 696 38.51 -20.12 -27.84
C LEU A 696 38.43 -20.94 -29.13
N LYS A 697 39.47 -20.88 -29.97
CA LYS A 697 39.57 -21.69 -31.20
C LYS A 697 39.52 -23.19 -30.90
N SER A 698 40.23 -23.60 -29.85
CA SER A 698 40.26 -24.99 -29.39
C SER A 698 38.88 -25.44 -28.88
N LEU A 699 38.23 -24.61 -28.06
CA LEU A 699 36.87 -24.88 -27.57
C LEU A 699 35.86 -24.99 -28.72
N ALA A 700 35.96 -24.11 -29.73
CA ALA A 700 35.08 -24.15 -30.90
C ALA A 700 35.28 -25.40 -31.77
N CYS A 701 36.52 -25.85 -31.96
CA CYS A 701 36.86 -27.03 -32.76
C CYS A 701 36.47 -28.34 -32.06
N ILE A 702 36.90 -28.52 -30.81
CA ILE A 702 36.72 -29.77 -30.09
C ILE A 702 35.30 -29.86 -29.50
N GLY A 703 34.71 -28.73 -29.11
CA GLY A 703 33.35 -28.67 -28.57
C GLY A 703 32.28 -29.24 -29.50
N GLN A 704 32.47 -29.15 -30.82
CA GLN A 704 31.59 -29.80 -31.81
C GLN A 704 31.66 -31.33 -31.73
N GLY A 705 32.86 -31.89 -31.57
CA GLY A 705 33.08 -33.33 -31.41
C GLY A 705 32.61 -33.86 -30.06
N ALA A 706 32.63 -33.02 -29.02
CA ALA A 706 32.20 -33.34 -27.66
C ALA A 706 30.72 -33.04 -27.37
N ALA A 707 29.95 -32.63 -28.38
CA ALA A 707 28.53 -32.27 -28.25
C ALA A 707 28.24 -31.22 -27.15
N LEU A 708 29.14 -30.23 -27.00
CA LEU A 708 28.86 -29.06 -26.16
C LEU A 708 27.69 -28.26 -26.73
N HIS A 709 27.05 -27.43 -25.90
CA HIS A 709 25.85 -26.69 -26.30
C HIS A 709 26.12 -25.81 -27.54
N PRO A 710 25.25 -25.84 -28.58
CA PRO A 710 25.48 -25.12 -29.83
C PRO A 710 25.72 -23.62 -29.64
N ASP A 711 25.03 -22.97 -28.70
CA ASP A 711 25.20 -21.53 -28.45
C ASP A 711 26.58 -21.19 -27.87
N TRP A 712 27.18 -22.05 -27.05
CA TRP A 712 28.55 -21.86 -26.55
C TRP A 712 29.55 -21.93 -27.71
N ILE A 713 29.38 -22.94 -28.59
CA ILE A 713 30.23 -23.13 -29.76
C ILE A 713 30.08 -21.96 -30.72
N SER A 714 28.85 -21.59 -31.07
CA SER A 714 28.55 -20.45 -31.96
C SER A 714 29.13 -19.15 -31.41
N ARG A 715 29.07 -18.95 -30.09
CA ARG A 715 29.67 -17.79 -29.45
C ARG A 715 31.19 -17.83 -29.54
N ALA A 716 31.83 -18.95 -29.21
CA ALA A 716 33.29 -19.11 -29.29
C ALA A 716 33.82 -18.96 -30.73
N GLN A 717 33.05 -19.37 -31.73
CA GLN A 717 33.40 -19.22 -33.16
C GLN A 717 33.51 -17.76 -33.61
N ARG A 718 32.92 -16.80 -32.90
CA ARG A 718 33.08 -15.37 -33.22
C ARG A 718 34.55 -14.91 -33.16
N VAL A 719 35.42 -15.61 -32.44
CA VAL A 719 36.87 -15.33 -32.43
C VAL A 719 37.52 -15.56 -33.81
N LEU A 720 36.87 -16.32 -34.69
CA LEU A 720 37.32 -16.56 -36.06
C LEU A 720 36.90 -15.43 -37.02
N GLU A 721 35.97 -14.58 -36.57
CA GLU A 721 35.43 -13.43 -37.32
C GLU A 721 36.11 -12.11 -36.94
N SER A 722 36.79 -12.08 -35.78
CA SER A 722 37.60 -10.97 -35.22
C SER A 722 39.08 -11.10 -35.56
#